data_AF-A0A351TI83-F1
#
_entry.id   AF-A0A351TI83-F1
#
_cell.length_a   1.000
_cell.length_b   1.000
_cell.length_c   1.000
_cell.angle_alpha   90.00
_cell.angle_beta   90.00
_cell.angle_gamma   90.00
#
_symmetry.space_group_name_H-M   'P 1'
#
loop_
_entity.id
_entity.type
_entity.pdbx_description
1 polymer ?
#
loop_
_entity_poly.entity_id
_entity_poly.type
_entity_poly.pdbx_seq_one_letter_code
_entity_poly.pdbx_strand_id
1 'polypeptide(L)'
;MKKKVLCMLLCLTMAAGMLAGCGSENGDSQAGNASDGKESVTEESSKAESQEPESSDAGTENGENADVPAGEPTVIRWGHNWISEMDTTYRDPVTGESSLSPEDMEARLYAEQQVLEKYNCKIEFVQYPSDLTEIILQSVLAGDPIADVVRLTNGSQGQVLAQNVLQPLDEYAYLFEDEDDAWIYWGKVYGHNYFLNNVMRFGSNDFLCYNIGILDEVDALKVDGKTKYPADYFVEGTWTWSVFEDYLQKIYDYIRQAGNDGWQHAYQTDYRSAALQAIYANGGEVYGDNGVGMASDQAKEAVAFIKRLYDKGLMFNESQYEGKTPGEIDGLMDTWRFQWGHTAFVNLPQWLTGDMVGQFADRGDAMGVVPFPRPDGMDIDDPAYRQLNDATDCYGIPKGLSPERTELAIKVFKEYTQSYYKKMANSDKAMDYYRSEASARNEAMRLNLDVTNEEYGDNMLTAFRYLVEGDNALVNDYSKNAGIYEYWSHDILGYSLFGVEGSPSYEVQVEAKKGIVDDTMASYTTVLSGTEVKDNVKPKFEKTEGDTLTFPAGTDPEGVDWTAYMTASDNIDGDLNMSDAAVDFSEIDFGTVGKYDGKLAYSIKDASDNEGTATLNVIIYNADNTTAPTLVIKEEYRTVNIDENPSDINWKDDFVEEATDADGLDIKNNITPDLSELDTTTPGEYNVEITLTDYAGNETKETIVVTVEKQ
;
A
#
# COMPACT_ATOMS: atom_id res chain seq x y z
N MET A 1 6.36 -43.33 -22.40
CA MET A 1 6.80 -42.50 -23.54
C MET A 1 7.17 -41.14 -22.96
N LYS A 2 8.44 -40.94 -22.60
CA LYS A 2 9.47 -40.21 -23.37
C LYS A 2 9.22 -38.69 -23.47
N LYS A 3 10.00 -37.97 -22.63
CA LYS A 3 10.66 -36.65 -22.84
C LYS A 3 9.80 -35.39 -22.72
N LYS A 4 10.25 -34.25 -22.17
CA LYS A 4 11.38 -33.75 -21.32
C LYS A 4 11.20 -32.20 -21.40
N VAL A 5 11.07 -31.43 -20.31
CA VAL A 5 12.15 -30.76 -19.54
C VAL A 5 13.00 -29.77 -20.34
N LEU A 6 12.94 -28.47 -19.96
CA LEU A 6 13.98 -27.38 -19.95
C LEU A 6 13.25 -26.01 -19.98
N CYS A 7 13.56 -24.93 -19.24
CA CYS A 7 14.57 -24.64 -18.23
C CYS A 7 14.22 -23.28 -17.57
N MET A 8 14.08 -23.22 -16.25
CA MET A 8 14.45 -22.05 -15.45
C MET A 8 15.97 -22.15 -15.21
N LEU A 9 16.73 -21.13 -15.60
CA LEU A 9 18.08 -20.80 -15.14
C LEU A 9 18.62 -19.69 -16.05
N LEU A 10 18.70 -18.45 -15.55
CA LEU A 10 19.79 -17.51 -15.82
C LEU A 10 19.51 -16.14 -15.14
N CYS A 11 19.84 -16.06 -13.87
CA CYS A 11 20.30 -14.82 -13.22
C CYS A 11 21.65 -15.14 -12.57
N LEU A 12 22.74 -14.61 -13.12
CA LEU A 12 23.95 -14.10 -12.42
C LEU A 12 25.13 -13.95 -13.39
N THR A 13 25.82 -12.81 -13.23
CA THR A 13 27.15 -12.41 -13.75
C THR A 13 27.20 -11.71 -15.13
N MET A 14 27.34 -10.38 -15.15
CA MET A 14 28.64 -9.69 -15.06
C MET A 14 28.48 -8.18 -15.28
N ALA A 15 28.86 -7.40 -14.26
CA ALA A 15 29.28 -6.01 -14.41
C ALA A 15 30.81 -5.95 -14.56
N ALA A 16 31.26 -4.82 -15.12
CA ALA A 16 32.64 -4.29 -15.23
C ALA A 16 33.43 -4.59 -16.52
N GLY A 17 33.66 -3.51 -17.30
CA GLY A 17 34.64 -3.47 -18.39
C GLY A 17 34.52 -2.23 -19.29
N MET A 18 34.67 -1.02 -18.74
CA MET A 18 34.90 0.19 -19.54
C MET A 18 36.31 0.18 -20.18
N LEU A 19 36.41 0.68 -21.42
CA LEU A 19 37.37 1.68 -21.94
C LEU A 19 37.92 1.39 -23.35
N ALA A 20 37.69 2.38 -24.21
CA ALA A 20 38.58 2.93 -25.24
C ALA A 20 38.99 2.08 -26.47
N GLY A 21 38.77 2.64 -27.66
CA GLY A 21 39.60 2.34 -28.83
C GLY A 21 38.95 2.59 -30.19
N CYS A 22 39.04 3.81 -30.71
CA CYS A 22 38.86 4.13 -32.13
C CYS A 22 39.86 3.35 -33.03
N GLY A 23 39.49 3.06 -34.28
CA GLY A 23 40.49 2.71 -35.32
C GLY A 23 40.04 1.92 -36.54
N SER A 24 39.35 2.60 -37.47
CA SER A 24 39.52 2.64 -38.94
C SER A 24 40.04 1.48 -39.83
N GLU A 25 39.51 1.51 -41.07
CA GLU A 25 40.00 1.02 -42.39
C GLU A 25 39.57 -0.40 -42.83
N ASN A 26 39.18 -0.70 -44.08
CA ASN A 26 38.99 0.05 -45.34
C ASN A 26 38.21 -0.85 -46.32
N GLY A 27 37.51 -0.29 -47.31
CA GLY A 27 36.88 -1.06 -48.40
C GLY A 27 35.96 -0.26 -49.33
N ASP A 28 36.58 0.56 -50.17
CA ASP A 28 36.06 1.58 -51.07
C ASP A 28 35.15 1.09 -52.24
N SER A 29 34.20 1.93 -52.69
CA SER A 29 33.90 2.19 -54.12
C SER A 29 32.91 3.36 -54.33
N GLN A 30 33.51 4.52 -54.63
CA GLN A 30 33.12 5.61 -55.56
C GLN A 30 32.01 5.32 -56.59
N ALA A 31 31.24 6.28 -57.14
CA ALA A 31 31.30 7.74 -57.18
C ALA A 31 30.00 8.31 -57.82
N GLY A 32 29.78 9.63 -57.71
CA GLY A 32 28.79 10.33 -58.54
C GLY A 32 28.28 11.69 -58.06
N ASN A 33 29.18 12.64 -57.81
CA ASN A 33 28.93 14.10 -57.77
C ASN A 33 28.34 14.60 -59.12
N ALA A 34 27.70 15.76 -59.31
CA ALA A 34 27.49 16.97 -58.51
C ALA A 34 26.36 17.83 -59.14
N SER A 35 25.90 18.78 -58.32
CA SER A 35 25.06 19.97 -58.53
C SER A 35 25.35 20.82 -59.78
N ASP A 36 24.36 21.59 -60.29
CA ASP A 36 24.01 22.94 -59.78
C ASP A 36 22.90 23.64 -60.60
N GLY A 37 22.17 24.57 -59.97
CA GLY A 37 21.69 25.81 -60.63
C GLY A 37 20.21 25.99 -61.03
N LYS A 38 19.38 26.46 -60.07
CA LYS A 38 18.39 27.58 -60.12
C LYS A 38 17.74 28.03 -61.45
N GLU A 39 16.39 28.10 -61.50
CA GLU A 39 15.54 29.31 -61.33
C GLU A 39 14.05 29.10 -61.80
N SER A 40 13.11 29.34 -60.86
CA SER A 40 11.90 30.19 -60.94
C SER A 40 10.88 30.15 -62.11
N VAL A 41 9.65 29.72 -61.73
CA VAL A 41 8.31 30.34 -61.97
C VAL A 41 7.70 30.33 -63.38
N THR A 42 6.52 29.68 -63.53
CA THR A 42 5.21 30.34 -63.80
C THR A 42 4.07 29.33 -63.88
N GLU A 43 2.94 29.72 -63.28
CA GLU A 43 1.62 29.10 -63.31
C GLU A 43 0.97 29.21 -64.70
N GLU A 44 0.07 28.28 -65.04
CA GLU A 44 -1.22 28.66 -65.64
C GLU A 44 -2.28 27.55 -65.46
N SER A 45 -3.46 28.00 -65.03
CA SER A 45 -4.65 27.19 -64.73
C SER A 45 -5.47 26.85 -65.97
N SER A 46 -6.33 25.83 -65.89
CA SER A 46 -7.67 25.93 -66.51
C SER A 46 -8.71 25.00 -65.86
N LYS A 47 -9.85 25.63 -65.53
CA LYS A 47 -11.19 25.10 -65.20
C LYS A 47 -11.78 24.30 -66.40
N ALA A 48 -12.88 23.53 -66.35
CA ALA A 48 -14.14 23.69 -65.62
C ALA A 48 -15.02 22.40 -65.74
N GLU A 49 -15.93 22.24 -64.75
CA GLU A 49 -17.38 21.90 -64.85
C GLU A 49 -17.85 20.65 -65.64
N SER A 50 -18.90 19.91 -65.28
CA SER A 50 -19.79 19.77 -64.11
C SER A 50 -20.91 18.80 -64.54
N GLN A 51 -21.37 17.89 -63.69
CA GLN A 51 -22.78 17.48 -63.64
C GLN A 51 -23.07 16.68 -62.36
N GLU A 52 -24.00 17.21 -61.58
CA GLU A 52 -24.68 16.70 -60.38
C GLU A 52 -26.20 16.71 -60.70
N PRO A 53 -27.16 16.30 -59.82
CA PRO A 53 -27.05 15.68 -58.48
C PRO A 53 -28.09 14.55 -58.21
N GLU A 54 -28.05 13.96 -57.00
CA GLU A 54 -29.22 13.74 -56.10
C GLU A 54 -28.71 13.35 -54.70
N SER A 55 -28.65 14.31 -53.77
CA SER A 55 -29.37 14.44 -52.47
C SER A 55 -29.43 13.17 -51.60
N SER A 56 -29.03 13.19 -50.32
CA SER A 56 -29.62 14.03 -49.26
C SER A 56 -28.76 14.02 -47.99
N ASP A 57 -29.03 15.03 -47.16
CA ASP A 57 -28.16 15.77 -46.25
C ASP A 57 -28.51 15.52 -44.76
N ALA A 58 -27.68 16.11 -43.89
CA ALA A 58 -27.77 16.38 -42.44
C ALA A 58 -26.75 15.58 -41.60
N GLY A 59 -25.76 16.16 -40.94
CA GLY A 59 -25.35 17.57 -40.79
C GLY A 59 -24.29 17.62 -39.69
N THR A 60 -23.05 17.98 -40.05
CA THR A 60 -21.93 18.14 -39.13
C THR A 60 -21.66 19.63 -38.97
N GLU A 61 -21.87 20.17 -37.77
CA GLU A 61 -21.35 21.50 -37.42
C GLU A 61 -19.87 21.38 -37.07
N ASN A 62 -19.06 22.20 -37.76
CA ASN A 62 -17.63 22.32 -37.59
C ASN A 62 -17.29 22.87 -36.20
N GLY A 63 -16.53 22.11 -35.43
CA GLY A 63 -15.66 22.62 -34.37
C GLY A 63 -14.31 23.01 -34.96
N GLU A 64 -13.82 24.18 -34.58
CA GLU A 64 -12.60 24.83 -35.04
C GLU A 64 -11.37 23.93 -34.93
N ASN A 65 -10.56 23.87 -36.00
CA ASN A 65 -9.22 23.27 -35.98
C ASN A 65 -8.39 24.03 -34.93
N ALA A 66 -8.20 23.43 -33.76
CA ALA A 66 -7.15 23.83 -32.84
C ALA A 66 -5.81 23.59 -33.53
N ASP A 67 -5.00 24.64 -33.60
CA ASP A 67 -3.70 24.71 -34.27
C ASP A 67 -2.74 23.73 -33.56
N VAL A 68 -2.64 22.47 -34.04
CA VAL A 68 -1.70 21.49 -33.49
C VAL A 68 -0.28 22.07 -33.65
N PRO A 69 0.50 22.25 -32.57
CA PRO A 69 1.83 22.84 -32.66
C PRO A 69 2.72 22.06 -33.64
N ALA A 70 3.15 22.69 -34.73
CA ALA A 70 3.98 22.03 -35.75
C ALA A 70 5.40 21.72 -35.21
N GLY A 71 5.76 20.43 -35.14
CA GLY A 71 7.07 19.94 -34.68
C GLY A 71 7.05 18.46 -34.26
N GLU A 72 8.21 17.87 -33.95
CA GLU A 72 8.25 16.56 -33.29
C GLU A 72 7.59 16.66 -31.90
N PRO A 73 6.78 15.66 -31.49
CA PRO A 73 6.09 15.72 -30.20
C PRO A 73 7.06 15.83 -29.02
N THR A 74 6.70 16.67 -28.05
CA THR A 74 7.46 16.77 -26.79
C THR A 74 7.14 15.58 -25.90
N VAL A 75 8.15 14.96 -25.28
CA VAL A 75 7.96 13.84 -24.36
C VAL A 75 7.83 14.35 -22.93
N ILE A 76 6.76 13.93 -22.25
CA ILE A 76 6.55 14.10 -20.81
C ILE A 76 6.78 12.75 -20.13
N ARG A 77 7.75 12.69 -19.22
CA ARG A 77 8.06 11.49 -18.43
C ARG A 77 7.09 11.38 -17.26
N TRP A 78 6.40 10.26 -17.13
CA TRP A 78 5.45 9.98 -16.06
C TRP A 78 5.91 8.78 -15.23
N GLY A 79 6.41 9.04 -14.03
CA GLY A 79 6.94 8.03 -13.12
C GLY A 79 5.86 7.18 -12.46
N HIS A 80 6.09 5.87 -12.39
CA HIS A 80 5.21 4.89 -11.73
C HIS A 80 6.01 3.75 -11.09
N ASN A 81 5.53 3.19 -9.98
CA ASN A 81 6.12 1.98 -9.38
C ASN A 81 5.86 0.71 -10.22
N TRP A 82 4.76 0.71 -10.99
CA TRP A 82 4.34 -0.44 -11.80
C TRP A 82 3.66 -0.02 -13.11
N ILE A 83 4.41 0.08 -14.21
CA ILE A 83 3.90 0.70 -15.45
C ILE A 83 2.83 -0.13 -16.17
N SER A 84 2.70 -1.43 -15.88
CA SER A 84 1.70 -2.28 -16.56
C SER A 84 0.26 -1.85 -16.27
N GLU A 85 0.02 -1.11 -15.19
CA GLU A 85 -1.29 -0.55 -14.86
C GLU A 85 -1.67 0.65 -15.72
N MET A 86 -0.72 1.23 -16.48
CA MET A 86 -0.93 2.48 -17.21
C MET A 86 -0.50 2.43 -18.67
N ASP A 87 0.61 1.76 -18.98
CA ASP A 87 1.23 1.78 -20.30
C ASP A 87 0.47 0.90 -21.30
N THR A 88 -0.14 1.54 -22.30
CA THR A 88 -0.89 0.89 -23.38
C THR A 88 -0.01 -0.02 -24.26
N THR A 89 1.30 0.18 -24.21
CA THR A 89 2.30 -0.61 -24.95
C THR A 89 2.88 -1.77 -24.15
N TYR A 90 2.71 -1.78 -22.82
CA TYR A 90 3.21 -2.86 -21.97
C TYR A 90 2.60 -4.22 -22.36
N ARG A 91 3.44 -5.25 -22.39
CA ARG A 91 3.04 -6.65 -22.58
C ARG A 91 3.71 -7.51 -21.53
N ASP A 92 2.93 -8.38 -20.90
CA ASP A 92 3.45 -9.34 -19.92
C ASP A 92 4.54 -10.21 -20.58
N PRO A 93 5.72 -10.37 -19.96
CA PRO A 93 6.85 -11.05 -20.58
C PRO A 93 6.64 -12.56 -20.74
N VAL A 94 5.68 -13.15 -20.01
CA VAL A 94 5.35 -14.57 -20.02
C VAL A 94 4.19 -14.85 -20.99
N THR A 95 3.10 -14.08 -20.93
CA THR A 95 1.89 -14.32 -21.73
C THR A 95 1.88 -13.53 -23.05
N GLY A 96 2.59 -12.40 -23.11
CA GLY A 96 2.55 -11.45 -24.23
C GLY A 96 1.25 -10.64 -24.30
N GLU A 97 0.36 -10.76 -23.30
CA GLU A 97 -0.92 -10.05 -23.24
C GLU A 97 -0.78 -8.69 -22.56
N SER A 98 -1.74 -7.79 -22.80
CA SER A 98 -1.84 -6.56 -22.01
C SER A 98 -2.45 -6.87 -20.65
N SER A 99 -1.97 -6.19 -19.62
CA SER A 99 -2.54 -6.18 -18.27
C SER A 99 -3.78 -5.29 -18.15
N LEU A 100 -4.06 -4.43 -19.15
CA LEU A 100 -5.20 -3.53 -19.16
C LEU A 100 -6.45 -4.24 -19.68
N SER A 101 -7.60 -3.93 -19.07
CA SER A 101 -8.89 -4.33 -19.62
C SER A 101 -9.12 -3.68 -20.99
N PRO A 102 -9.96 -4.25 -21.88
CA PRO A 102 -10.29 -3.63 -23.15
C PRO A 102 -10.87 -2.21 -23.01
N GLU A 103 -11.66 -1.97 -21.97
CA GLU A 103 -12.24 -0.67 -21.65
C GLU A 103 -11.16 0.33 -21.23
N ASP A 104 -10.27 -0.06 -20.32
CA ASP A 104 -9.13 0.78 -19.89
C ASP A 104 -8.19 1.09 -21.06
N MET A 105 -7.91 0.10 -21.91
CA MET A 105 -7.07 0.28 -23.08
C MET A 105 -7.68 1.32 -24.03
N GLU A 106 -8.98 1.23 -24.32
CA GLU A 106 -9.67 2.21 -25.17
C GLU A 106 -9.65 3.62 -24.55
N ALA A 107 -9.94 3.73 -23.25
CA ALA A 107 -9.96 5.02 -22.56
C ALA A 107 -8.58 5.67 -22.48
N ARG A 108 -7.52 4.88 -22.24
CA ARG A 108 -6.15 5.38 -22.19
C ARG A 108 -5.64 5.79 -23.56
N LEU A 109 -5.89 5.01 -24.62
CA LEU A 109 -5.53 5.40 -25.98
C LEU A 109 -6.24 6.68 -26.43
N TYR A 110 -7.52 6.83 -26.05
CA TYR A 110 -8.25 8.08 -26.27
C TYR A 110 -7.58 9.26 -25.54
N ALA A 111 -7.23 9.10 -24.26
CA ALA A 111 -6.55 10.11 -23.48
C ALA A 111 -5.17 10.50 -24.06
N GLU A 112 -4.36 9.52 -24.49
CA GLU A 112 -3.09 9.76 -25.17
C GLU A 112 -3.28 10.55 -26.46
N GLN A 113 -4.34 10.25 -27.23
CA GLN A 113 -4.67 10.98 -28.45
C GLN A 113 -5.06 12.44 -28.13
N GLN A 114 -5.87 12.69 -27.11
CA GLN A 114 -6.25 14.06 -26.70
C GLN A 114 -5.02 14.88 -26.28
N VAL A 115 -4.11 14.28 -25.53
CA VAL A 115 -2.83 14.92 -25.16
C VAL A 115 -1.99 15.27 -26.40
N LEU A 116 -1.89 14.34 -27.36
CA LEU A 116 -1.14 14.56 -28.60
C LEU A 116 -1.76 15.68 -29.44
N GLU A 117 -3.07 15.67 -29.64
CA GLU A 117 -3.76 16.66 -30.46
C GLU A 117 -3.71 18.06 -29.84
N LYS A 118 -3.90 18.16 -28.51
CA LYS A 118 -4.01 19.45 -27.82
C LYS A 118 -2.66 20.11 -27.51
N TYR A 119 -1.65 19.31 -27.16
CA TYR A 119 -0.36 19.82 -26.70
C TYR A 119 0.83 19.38 -27.56
N ASN A 120 0.61 18.58 -28.62
CA ASN A 120 1.69 17.91 -29.37
C ASN A 120 2.67 17.20 -28.43
N CYS A 121 2.13 16.50 -27.41
CA CYS A 121 2.91 15.79 -26.41
C CYS A 121 2.69 14.28 -26.50
N LYS A 122 3.72 13.52 -26.11
CA LYS A 122 3.63 12.08 -25.84
C LYS A 122 4.00 11.81 -24.40
N ILE A 123 3.35 10.81 -23.80
CA ILE A 123 3.66 10.36 -22.46
C ILE A 123 4.61 9.18 -22.56
N GLU A 124 5.71 9.24 -21.82
CA GLU A 124 6.60 8.11 -21.58
C GLU A 124 6.42 7.68 -20.14
N PHE A 125 5.84 6.49 -19.92
CA PHE A 125 5.72 5.92 -18.59
C PHE A 125 7.07 5.36 -18.14
N VAL A 126 7.59 5.87 -17.03
CA VAL A 126 8.90 5.51 -16.48
C VAL A 126 8.71 4.67 -15.23
N GLN A 127 9.10 3.39 -15.28
CA GLN A 127 9.06 2.54 -14.10
C GLN A 127 10.21 2.90 -13.15
N TYR A 128 9.90 3.03 -11.86
CA TYR A 128 10.92 3.25 -10.84
C TYR A 128 11.87 2.04 -10.74
N PRO A 129 13.19 2.25 -10.73
CA PRO A 129 14.16 1.16 -10.64
C PRO A 129 14.32 0.63 -9.20
N SER A 130 13.86 1.38 -8.20
CA SER A 130 14.01 1.12 -6.76
C SER A 130 12.95 1.90 -5.98
N ASP A 131 13.08 1.93 -4.64
CA ASP A 131 12.24 2.75 -3.77
C ASP A 131 12.21 4.21 -4.24
N LEU A 132 10.99 4.75 -4.34
CA LEU A 132 10.76 6.10 -4.80
C LEU A 132 11.43 7.14 -3.91
N THR A 133 11.36 6.95 -2.59
CA THR A 133 11.86 7.91 -1.59
C THR A 133 13.37 8.13 -1.73
N GLU A 134 14.08 7.17 -2.31
CA GLU A 134 15.52 7.26 -2.61
C GLU A 134 15.78 7.83 -4.00
N ILE A 135 15.11 7.31 -5.03
CA ILE A 135 15.41 7.65 -6.42
C ILE A 135 15.00 9.08 -6.78
N ILE A 136 13.91 9.60 -6.20
CA ILE A 136 13.49 10.99 -6.42
C ILE A 136 14.54 11.96 -5.87
N LEU A 137 15.05 11.69 -4.66
CA LEU A 137 16.09 12.47 -4.02
C LEU A 137 17.37 12.51 -4.85
N GLN A 138 17.87 11.35 -5.25
CA GLN A 138 19.06 11.22 -6.11
C GLN A 138 18.91 11.99 -7.43
N SER A 139 17.78 11.80 -8.12
CA SER A 139 17.56 12.40 -9.44
C SER A 139 17.41 13.92 -9.39
N VAL A 140 16.75 14.45 -8.35
CA VAL A 140 16.64 15.90 -8.13
C VAL A 140 18.00 16.50 -7.78
N LEU A 141 18.79 15.85 -6.92
CA LEU A 141 20.16 16.29 -6.60
C LEU A 141 21.08 16.27 -7.82
N ALA A 142 20.88 15.32 -8.74
CA ALA A 142 21.61 15.24 -10.00
C ALA A 142 21.20 16.32 -11.02
N GLY A 143 20.10 17.05 -10.78
CA GLY A 143 19.58 18.07 -11.69
C GLY A 143 18.84 17.52 -12.91
N ASP A 144 18.53 16.21 -12.93
CA ASP A 144 17.69 15.55 -13.93
C ASP A 144 16.69 14.63 -13.20
N PRO A 145 15.53 15.15 -12.79
CA PRO A 145 14.52 14.39 -12.07
C PRO A 145 14.10 13.13 -12.84
N ILE A 146 13.83 12.05 -12.13
CA ILE A 146 13.50 10.73 -12.71
C ILE A 146 12.31 10.78 -13.69
N ALA A 147 11.37 11.70 -13.47
CA ALA A 147 10.23 11.97 -14.32
C ALA A 147 9.78 13.44 -14.18
N ASP A 148 8.92 13.90 -15.09
CA ASP A 148 8.29 15.22 -15.01
C ASP A 148 7.11 15.24 -14.04
N VAL A 149 6.43 14.09 -13.90
CA VAL A 149 5.38 13.84 -12.92
C VAL A 149 5.71 12.54 -12.20
N VAL A 150 5.68 12.51 -10.86
CA VAL A 150 6.05 11.33 -10.07
C VAL A 150 4.87 10.84 -9.23
N ARG A 151 4.53 9.55 -9.32
CA ARG A 151 3.61 8.88 -8.40
C ARG A 151 4.28 8.70 -7.05
N LEU A 152 3.62 9.09 -5.99
CA LEU A 152 3.96 8.81 -4.60
C LEU A 152 3.03 7.72 -4.09
N THR A 153 3.59 6.62 -3.58
CA THR A 153 2.81 5.56 -2.93
C THR A 153 2.37 6.00 -1.55
N ASN A 154 1.20 5.56 -1.12
CA ASN A 154 0.66 5.83 0.21
C ASN A 154 1.70 5.54 1.31
N GLY A 155 1.88 6.50 2.22
CA GLY A 155 2.87 6.47 3.30
C GLY A 155 4.23 7.10 2.95
N SER A 156 4.57 7.27 1.67
CA SER A 156 5.86 7.87 1.26
C SER A 156 5.86 9.41 1.31
N GLN A 157 4.69 10.04 1.25
CA GLN A 157 4.55 11.48 1.01
C GLN A 157 5.20 12.34 2.08
N GLY A 158 5.03 11.97 3.37
CA GLY A 158 5.65 12.70 4.47
C GLY A 158 7.17 12.70 4.39
N GLN A 159 7.78 11.56 4.05
CA GLN A 159 9.22 11.45 3.86
C GLN A 159 9.70 12.28 2.66
N VAL A 160 8.99 12.20 1.53
CA VAL A 160 9.31 12.96 0.31
C VAL A 160 9.19 14.47 0.54
N LEU A 161 8.17 14.93 1.27
CA LEU A 161 8.05 16.35 1.63
C LEU A 161 9.20 16.81 2.53
N ALA A 162 9.62 16.01 3.50
CA ALA A 162 10.78 16.31 4.33
C ALA A 162 12.10 16.38 3.55
N GLN A 163 12.17 15.80 2.35
CA GLN A 163 13.33 15.96 1.46
C GLN A 163 13.32 17.29 0.70
N ASN A 164 12.20 18.00 0.69
CA ASN A 164 12.01 19.22 -0.10
C ASN A 164 12.33 19.05 -1.59
N VAL A 165 12.00 17.87 -2.14
CA VAL A 165 12.26 17.49 -3.54
C VAL A 165 11.10 17.79 -4.47
N LEU A 166 9.91 18.08 -3.93
CA LEU A 166 8.74 18.52 -4.68
C LEU A 166 8.66 20.05 -4.73
N GLN A 167 8.13 20.58 -5.81
CA GLN A 167 7.80 22.00 -5.90
C GLN A 167 6.32 22.25 -5.57
N PRO A 168 6.00 23.38 -4.90
CA PRO A 168 4.63 23.75 -4.65
C PRO A 168 3.92 24.09 -5.97
N LEU A 169 2.63 23.79 -6.02
CA LEU A 169 1.77 23.94 -7.19
C LEU A 169 0.84 25.15 -7.09
N ASP A 170 0.94 25.97 -6.03
CA ASP A 170 0.05 27.12 -5.78
C ASP A 170 -0.03 28.07 -6.98
N GLU A 171 1.08 28.32 -7.69
CA GLU A 171 1.13 29.21 -8.86
C GLU A 171 0.38 28.65 -10.08
N TYR A 172 0.04 27.36 -10.07
CA TYR A 172 -0.67 26.66 -11.13
C TYR A 172 -2.14 26.37 -10.79
N ALA A 173 -2.63 26.86 -9.65
CA ALA A 173 -4.02 26.67 -9.23
C ALA A 173 -5.05 27.13 -10.28
N TYR A 174 -4.69 28.14 -11.08
CA TYR A 174 -5.53 28.65 -12.18
C TYR A 174 -5.86 27.59 -13.25
N LEU A 175 -5.07 26.51 -13.34
CA LEU A 175 -5.33 25.40 -14.25
C LEU A 175 -6.48 24.51 -13.77
N PHE A 176 -6.99 24.68 -12.55
CA PHE A 176 -7.99 23.82 -11.90
C PHE A 176 -9.21 24.61 -11.41
N GLU A 177 -9.50 25.78 -12.00
CA GLU A 177 -10.66 26.61 -11.63
C GLU A 177 -12.01 26.04 -12.08
N ASP A 178 -12.01 25.08 -13.00
CA ASP A 178 -13.23 24.36 -13.39
C ASP A 178 -13.60 23.33 -12.30
N GLU A 179 -14.87 23.30 -11.91
CA GLU A 179 -15.38 22.33 -10.93
C GLU A 179 -15.15 20.88 -11.39
N ASP A 180 -15.13 20.62 -12.71
CA ASP A 180 -14.85 19.30 -13.26
C ASP A 180 -13.40 18.83 -13.00
N ASP A 181 -12.49 19.75 -12.61
CA ASP A 181 -11.08 19.46 -12.31
C ASP A 181 -10.75 19.36 -10.82
N ALA A 182 -11.69 19.72 -9.94
CA ALA A 182 -11.42 19.88 -8.50
C ALA A 182 -10.89 18.59 -7.84
N TRP A 183 -11.30 17.42 -8.34
CA TRP A 183 -10.86 16.11 -7.85
C TRP A 183 -9.40 15.77 -8.17
N ILE A 184 -8.78 16.47 -9.13
CA ILE A 184 -7.38 16.31 -9.53
C ILE A 184 -6.47 17.10 -8.61
N TYR A 185 -6.87 18.30 -8.19
CA TYR A 185 -6.02 19.24 -7.45
C TYR A 185 -6.30 19.18 -5.96
N TRP A 186 -5.48 18.45 -5.21
CA TRP A 186 -5.70 18.22 -3.79
C TRP A 186 -5.39 19.45 -2.93
N GLY A 187 -6.02 19.49 -1.76
CA GLY A 187 -5.89 20.51 -0.73
C GLY A 187 -4.48 20.67 -0.18
N LYS A 188 -4.35 21.64 0.73
CA LYS A 188 -3.05 22.14 1.18
C LYS A 188 -2.43 21.25 2.25
N VAL A 189 -1.15 20.93 2.08
CA VAL A 189 -0.31 20.27 3.07
C VAL A 189 0.87 21.19 3.36
N TYR A 190 1.11 21.52 4.63
CA TYR A 190 2.09 22.54 5.03
C TYR A 190 1.86 23.93 4.40
N GLY A 191 0.59 24.30 4.16
CA GLY A 191 0.21 25.62 3.63
C GLY A 191 0.25 25.76 2.10
N HIS A 192 0.71 24.72 1.40
CA HIS A 192 0.91 24.69 -0.05
C HIS A 192 0.21 23.50 -0.69
N ASN A 193 -0.13 23.62 -1.97
CA ASN A 193 -0.62 22.48 -2.76
C ASN A 193 0.58 21.74 -3.35
N TYR A 194 0.71 20.44 -3.10
CA TYR A 194 1.81 19.62 -3.64
C TYR A 194 1.33 18.46 -4.50
N PHE A 195 0.08 18.05 -4.31
CA PHE A 195 -0.39 16.75 -4.76
C PHE A 195 -1.49 16.87 -5.80
N LEU A 196 -1.39 16.00 -6.79
CA LEU A 196 -2.37 15.78 -7.84
C LEU A 196 -2.90 14.35 -7.77
N ASN A 197 -4.13 14.15 -8.21
CA ASN A 197 -4.78 12.84 -8.29
C ASN A 197 -5.10 12.48 -9.72
N ASN A 198 -4.94 11.20 -10.07
CA ASN A 198 -5.31 10.68 -11.38
C ASN A 198 -6.34 9.56 -11.32
N VAL A 199 -6.84 9.19 -10.14
CA VAL A 199 -7.85 8.12 -9.99
C VAL A 199 -9.10 8.67 -9.31
N MET A 200 -10.24 8.48 -9.96
CA MET A 200 -11.54 8.55 -9.31
C MET A 200 -11.84 7.21 -8.64
N ARG A 201 -11.77 7.16 -7.30
CA ARG A 201 -12.14 6.01 -6.49
C ARG A 201 -13.50 6.26 -5.85
N PHE A 202 -14.45 5.36 -6.08
CA PHE A 202 -15.77 5.47 -5.47
C PHE A 202 -15.70 5.15 -3.97
N GLY A 203 -15.67 6.18 -3.15
CA GLY A 203 -15.92 6.13 -1.71
C GLY A 203 -14.71 6.28 -0.80
N SER A 204 -15.00 6.21 0.51
CA SER A 204 -14.03 6.21 1.58
C SER A 204 -13.12 4.98 1.48
N ASN A 205 -11.86 5.07 1.91
CA ASN A 205 -10.99 3.90 1.92
C ASN A 205 -11.57 2.75 2.73
N ASP A 206 -12.36 3.05 3.77
CA ASP A 206 -13.03 2.04 4.59
C ASP A 206 -14.55 2.32 4.65
N PHE A 207 -15.40 1.42 4.15
CA PHE A 207 -16.85 1.54 4.25
C PHE A 207 -17.38 0.94 5.56
N LEU A 208 -18.36 1.57 6.21
CA LEU A 208 -19.09 0.89 7.28
C LEU A 208 -20.09 -0.10 6.66
N CYS A 209 -19.68 -1.36 6.63
CA CYS A 209 -20.45 -2.47 6.07
C CYS A 209 -21.18 -3.26 7.15
N TYR A 210 -22.30 -3.86 6.79
CA TYR A 210 -23.09 -4.73 7.66
C TYR A 210 -23.49 -6.04 6.97
N ASN A 211 -23.58 -7.12 7.74
CA ASN A 211 -23.97 -8.45 7.26
C ASN A 211 -25.49 -8.64 7.37
N ILE A 212 -26.18 -8.66 6.24
CA ILE A 212 -27.66 -8.76 6.18
C ILE A 212 -28.16 -10.05 6.82
N GLY A 213 -27.49 -11.18 6.56
CA GLY A 213 -27.86 -12.48 7.11
C GLY A 213 -27.88 -12.48 8.64
N ILE A 214 -26.84 -11.93 9.27
CA ILE A 214 -26.79 -11.81 10.74
C ILE A 214 -27.90 -10.89 11.24
N LEU A 215 -28.15 -9.75 10.58
CA LEU A 215 -29.19 -8.81 11.00
C LEU A 215 -30.59 -9.42 10.97
N ASP A 216 -30.89 -10.27 9.98
CA ASP A 216 -32.19 -10.93 9.84
C ASP A 216 -32.52 -11.93 10.96
N GLU A 217 -31.50 -12.47 11.61
CA GLU A 217 -31.66 -13.36 12.76
C GLU A 217 -32.01 -12.61 14.06
N VAL A 218 -31.71 -11.31 14.14
CA VAL A 218 -31.93 -10.51 15.35
C VAL A 218 -33.36 -9.99 15.39
N ASP A 219 -34.26 -10.72 16.04
CA ASP A 219 -35.68 -10.34 16.16
C ASP A 219 -35.91 -8.93 16.75
N ALA A 220 -35.01 -8.44 17.59
CA ALA A 220 -35.08 -7.10 18.18
C ALA A 220 -34.88 -5.96 17.16
N LEU A 221 -34.38 -6.25 15.96
CA LEU A 221 -34.22 -5.30 14.85
C LEU A 221 -35.48 -5.21 13.98
N LYS A 222 -36.48 -6.09 14.20
CA LYS A 222 -37.66 -6.17 13.34
C LYS A 222 -38.71 -5.13 13.72
N VAL A 223 -39.19 -4.40 12.71
CA VAL A 223 -40.35 -3.50 12.79
C VAL A 223 -41.42 -4.05 11.85
N ASP A 224 -42.63 -4.26 12.36
CA ASP A 224 -43.73 -4.90 11.60
C ASP A 224 -43.37 -6.24 10.96
N GLY A 225 -42.47 -7.00 11.61
CA GLY A 225 -42.03 -8.32 11.16
C GLY A 225 -40.93 -8.33 10.12
N LYS A 226 -40.37 -7.17 9.75
CA LYS A 226 -39.25 -7.01 8.81
C LYS A 226 -38.06 -6.38 9.50
N THR A 227 -36.85 -6.83 9.17
CA THR A 227 -35.61 -6.23 9.66
C THR A 227 -35.53 -4.79 9.16
N LYS A 228 -35.30 -3.84 10.08
CA LYS A 228 -35.04 -2.45 9.71
C LYS A 228 -33.53 -2.25 9.61
N TYR A 229 -33.04 -2.05 8.39
CA TYR A 229 -31.60 -2.00 8.10
C TYR A 229 -31.00 -0.61 8.39
N PRO A 230 -29.68 -0.51 8.61
CA PRO A 230 -29.00 0.77 8.83
C PRO A 230 -29.28 1.82 7.74
N ALA A 231 -29.32 1.40 6.47
CA ALA A 231 -29.64 2.28 5.35
C ALA A 231 -31.06 2.88 5.44
N ASP A 232 -32.01 2.19 6.06
CA ASP A 232 -33.37 2.71 6.30
C ASP A 232 -33.33 3.89 7.28
N TYR A 233 -32.60 3.74 8.40
CA TYR A 233 -32.40 4.82 9.36
C TYR A 233 -31.70 6.02 8.73
N PHE A 234 -30.75 5.76 7.82
CA PHE A 234 -30.03 6.82 7.12
C PHE A 234 -30.97 7.62 6.20
N VAL A 235 -31.73 6.95 5.33
CA VAL A 235 -32.69 7.59 4.42
C VAL A 235 -33.80 8.33 5.19
N GLU A 236 -34.22 7.81 6.35
CA GLU A 236 -35.17 8.49 7.25
C GLU A 236 -34.58 9.70 7.99
N GLY A 237 -33.27 9.93 7.92
CA GLY A 237 -32.60 11.00 8.65
C GLY A 237 -32.43 10.73 10.14
N THR A 238 -32.55 9.48 10.59
CA THR A 238 -32.49 9.10 12.01
C THR A 238 -31.20 8.36 12.40
N TRP A 239 -30.29 8.13 11.46
CA TRP A 239 -29.01 7.43 11.69
C TRP A 239 -28.00 8.25 12.51
N THR A 240 -28.05 8.15 13.83
CA THR A 240 -27.19 8.85 14.78
C THR A 240 -26.39 7.91 15.67
N TRP A 241 -25.43 8.43 16.44
CA TRP A 241 -24.63 7.66 17.40
C TRP A 241 -25.48 6.87 18.40
N SER A 242 -26.52 7.47 18.99
CA SER A 242 -27.40 6.75 19.91
C SER A 242 -28.19 5.63 19.21
N VAL A 243 -28.60 5.84 17.96
CA VAL A 243 -29.27 4.80 17.16
C VAL A 243 -28.31 3.66 16.84
N PHE A 244 -27.09 3.96 16.40
CA PHE A 244 -26.09 2.94 16.12
C PHE A 244 -25.71 2.14 17.37
N GLU A 245 -25.49 2.82 18.50
CA GLU A 245 -25.18 2.16 19.78
C GLU A 245 -26.31 1.24 20.26
N ASP A 246 -27.57 1.68 20.17
CA ASP A 246 -28.74 0.83 20.46
C ASP A 246 -28.84 -0.37 19.49
N TYR A 247 -28.55 -0.14 18.22
CA TYR A 247 -28.54 -1.18 17.19
C TYR A 247 -27.49 -2.25 17.48
N LEU A 248 -26.26 -1.84 17.78
CA LEU A 248 -25.17 -2.75 18.20
C LEU A 248 -25.51 -3.48 19.49
N GLN A 249 -26.16 -2.83 20.46
CA GLN A 249 -26.57 -3.48 21.71
C GLN A 249 -27.56 -4.62 21.46
N LYS A 250 -28.53 -4.44 20.55
CA LYS A 250 -29.48 -5.50 20.19
C LYS A 250 -28.80 -6.72 19.57
N ILE A 251 -27.81 -6.49 18.70
CA ILE A 251 -27.01 -7.56 18.09
C ILE A 251 -26.16 -8.26 19.14
N TYR A 252 -25.49 -7.48 20.00
CA TYR A 252 -24.68 -8.00 21.10
C TYR A 252 -25.51 -8.92 22.02
N ASP A 253 -26.72 -8.47 22.40
CA ASP A 253 -27.61 -9.23 23.26
C ASP A 253 -28.07 -10.53 22.59
N TYR A 254 -28.34 -10.52 21.27
CA TYR A 254 -28.66 -11.71 20.50
C TYR A 254 -27.50 -12.72 20.50
N ILE A 255 -26.29 -12.26 20.14
CA ILE A 255 -25.08 -13.09 20.12
C ILE A 255 -24.83 -13.75 21.48
N ARG A 256 -24.98 -13.00 22.57
CA ARG A 256 -24.82 -13.52 23.93
C ARG A 256 -25.88 -14.56 24.29
N GLN A 257 -27.12 -14.39 23.83
CA GLN A 257 -28.21 -15.34 24.06
C GLN A 257 -28.03 -16.64 23.24
N ALA A 258 -27.48 -16.55 22.04
CA ALA A 258 -27.23 -17.70 21.16
C ALA A 258 -26.09 -18.61 21.65
N GLY A 259 -25.28 -18.16 22.61
CA GLY A 259 -24.15 -18.92 23.15
C GLY A 259 -22.85 -18.68 22.39
N ASN A 260 -22.43 -17.41 22.31
CA ASN A 260 -21.16 -16.96 21.71
C ASN A 260 -19.97 -17.83 22.15
N ASP A 261 -19.27 -18.42 21.19
CA ASP A 261 -18.09 -19.27 21.38
C ASP A 261 -16.78 -18.47 21.51
N GLY A 262 -16.87 -17.14 21.46
CA GLY A 262 -15.78 -16.17 21.54
C GLY A 262 -15.54 -15.44 20.23
N TRP A 263 -16.07 -15.93 19.11
CA TRP A 263 -15.74 -15.39 17.79
C TRP A 263 -16.75 -14.39 17.25
N GLN A 264 -17.99 -14.38 17.77
CA GLN A 264 -19.03 -13.50 17.23
C GLN A 264 -19.07 -12.13 17.92
N HIS A 265 -19.15 -11.07 17.11
CA HIS A 265 -19.13 -9.67 17.58
C HIS A 265 -20.20 -8.83 16.89
N ALA A 266 -20.74 -7.83 17.59
CA ALA A 266 -21.69 -6.90 16.98
C ALA A 266 -20.99 -5.96 15.99
N TYR A 267 -19.80 -5.50 16.33
CA TYR A 267 -18.95 -4.67 15.49
C TYR A 267 -17.50 -5.02 15.77
N GLN A 268 -16.80 -5.56 14.78
CA GLN A 268 -15.39 -5.89 14.87
C GLN A 268 -14.65 -5.11 13.78
N THR A 269 -13.66 -4.30 14.17
CA THR A 269 -12.98 -3.42 13.23
C THR A 269 -11.66 -2.85 13.77
N ASP A 270 -10.87 -2.28 12.85
CA ASP A 270 -9.72 -1.46 13.17
C ASP A 270 -10.16 -0.19 13.91
N TYR A 271 -9.66 -0.02 15.13
CA TYR A 271 -9.98 1.15 15.95
C TYR A 271 -9.58 2.48 15.30
N ARG A 272 -8.56 2.47 14.42
CA ARG A 272 -8.09 3.65 13.68
C ARG A 272 -9.15 4.09 12.69
N SER A 273 -9.68 3.15 11.90
CA SER A 273 -10.75 3.39 10.92
C SER A 273 -12.04 3.84 11.61
N ALA A 274 -12.45 3.18 12.70
CA ALA A 274 -13.63 3.57 13.45
C ALA A 274 -13.53 4.98 14.04
N ALA A 275 -12.39 5.32 14.66
CA ALA A 275 -12.13 6.65 15.20
C ALA A 275 -12.10 7.71 14.10
N LEU A 276 -11.37 7.46 13.01
CA LEU A 276 -11.24 8.43 11.92
C LEU A 276 -12.60 8.70 11.26
N GLN A 277 -13.40 7.68 10.98
CA GLN A 277 -14.74 7.87 10.45
C GLN A 277 -15.66 8.63 11.41
N ALA A 278 -15.61 8.32 12.72
CA ALA A 278 -16.39 9.04 13.72
C ALA A 278 -16.00 10.52 13.81
N ILE A 279 -14.71 10.84 13.70
CA ILE A 279 -14.19 12.21 13.73
C ILE A 279 -14.75 13.01 12.55
N TYR A 280 -14.65 12.45 11.34
CA TYR A 280 -15.13 13.11 10.11
C TYR A 280 -16.65 13.24 10.08
N ALA A 281 -17.38 12.21 10.53
CA ALA A 281 -18.84 12.26 10.68
C ALA A 281 -19.32 13.27 11.75
N ASN A 282 -18.43 13.72 12.65
CA ASN A 282 -18.67 14.79 13.61
C ASN A 282 -18.16 16.17 13.11
N GLY A 283 -17.73 16.29 11.85
CA GLY A 283 -17.15 17.52 11.32
C GLY A 283 -15.78 17.88 11.88
N GLY A 284 -15.12 16.95 12.56
CA GLY A 284 -13.72 17.08 12.96
C GLY A 284 -12.77 16.71 11.83
N GLU A 285 -11.48 16.80 12.10
CA GLU A 285 -10.39 16.34 11.23
C GLU A 285 -9.18 15.92 12.07
N VAL A 286 -8.36 15.02 11.54
CA VAL A 286 -7.01 14.79 12.07
C VAL A 286 -6.05 15.75 11.39
N TYR A 287 -6.08 15.76 10.05
CA TYR A 287 -5.50 16.81 9.23
C TYR A 287 -6.42 17.04 8.01
N GLY A 288 -7.01 18.21 7.90
CA GLY A 288 -7.85 18.58 6.75
C GLY A 288 -7.48 19.94 6.17
N ASP A 289 -8.45 20.60 5.55
CA ASP A 289 -8.25 21.88 4.86
C ASP A 289 -7.80 23.01 5.81
N ASN A 290 -8.14 22.91 7.10
CA ASN A 290 -7.71 23.88 8.11
C ASN A 290 -6.41 23.48 8.81
N GLY A 291 -5.75 22.41 8.35
CA GLY A 291 -4.54 21.84 8.96
C GLY A 291 -4.85 20.83 10.07
N VAL A 292 -4.01 20.82 11.11
CA VAL A 292 -4.09 19.82 12.20
C VAL A 292 -5.31 20.06 13.08
N GLY A 293 -6.24 19.10 13.10
CA GLY A 293 -7.50 19.16 13.85
C GLY A 293 -7.65 18.12 14.96
N MET A 294 -6.66 17.24 15.16
CA MET A 294 -6.77 16.07 16.05
C MET A 294 -7.15 16.39 17.51
N ALA A 295 -6.92 17.62 17.98
CA ALA A 295 -7.24 18.08 19.33
C ALA A 295 -8.56 18.88 19.42
N SER A 296 -9.33 18.99 18.33
CA SER A 296 -10.62 19.66 18.30
C SER A 296 -11.64 19.01 19.24
N ASP A 297 -12.66 19.79 19.64
CA ASP A 297 -13.76 19.28 20.47
C ASP A 297 -14.51 18.15 19.74
N GLN A 298 -14.70 18.30 18.43
CA GLN A 298 -15.32 17.29 17.56
C GLN A 298 -14.52 15.99 17.56
N ALA A 299 -13.18 16.07 17.45
CA ALA A 299 -12.33 14.89 17.48
C ALA A 299 -12.36 14.20 18.84
N LYS A 300 -12.29 14.97 19.94
CA LYS A 300 -12.37 14.45 21.31
C LYS A 300 -13.71 13.76 21.59
N GLU A 301 -14.81 14.35 21.16
CA GLU A 301 -16.15 13.79 21.31
C GLU A 301 -16.33 12.49 20.52
N ALA A 302 -15.88 12.47 19.27
CA ALA A 302 -15.92 11.28 18.43
C ALA A 302 -15.10 10.12 19.00
N VAL A 303 -13.88 10.38 19.47
CA VAL A 303 -13.05 9.32 20.10
C VAL A 303 -13.67 8.86 21.42
N ALA A 304 -14.31 9.75 22.19
CA ALA A 304 -15.05 9.35 23.39
C ALA A 304 -16.26 8.46 23.06
N PHE A 305 -16.92 8.67 21.92
CA PHE A 305 -17.95 7.77 21.41
C PHE A 305 -17.39 6.38 21.10
N ILE A 306 -16.30 6.29 20.34
CA ILE A 306 -15.64 5.00 20.03
C ILE A 306 -15.19 4.27 21.30
N LYS A 307 -14.56 4.99 22.24
CA LYS A 307 -14.17 4.44 23.55
C LYS A 307 -15.38 3.89 24.32
N ARG A 308 -16.54 4.54 24.23
CA ARG A 308 -17.78 4.07 24.86
C ARG A 308 -18.28 2.77 24.25
N LEU A 309 -18.23 2.62 22.92
CA LEU A 309 -18.58 1.35 22.25
C LEU A 309 -17.62 0.23 22.67
N TYR A 310 -16.32 0.54 22.72
CA TYR A 310 -15.28 -0.38 23.19
C TYR A 310 -15.51 -0.83 24.64
N ASP A 311 -15.73 0.10 25.56
CA ASP A 311 -15.91 -0.19 27.00
C ASP A 311 -17.17 -1.00 27.29
N LYS A 312 -18.18 -0.89 26.44
CA LYS A 312 -19.40 -1.71 26.51
C LYS A 312 -19.24 -3.09 25.88
N GLY A 313 -18.11 -3.35 25.20
CA GLY A 313 -17.90 -4.56 24.42
C GLY A 313 -18.78 -4.65 23.17
N LEU A 314 -19.33 -3.52 22.71
CA LEU A 314 -20.11 -3.43 21.47
C LEU A 314 -19.21 -3.36 20.24
N MET A 315 -18.03 -2.74 20.41
CA MET A 315 -16.95 -2.74 19.43
C MET A 315 -15.79 -3.61 19.92
N PHE A 316 -15.29 -4.47 19.04
CA PHE A 316 -14.15 -5.35 19.26
C PHE A 316 -13.04 -5.07 18.22
N ASN A 317 -11.78 -5.31 18.60
CA ASN A 317 -10.63 -5.23 17.70
C ASN A 317 -9.65 -6.37 18.02
N GLU A 318 -8.98 -6.91 17.00
CA GLU A 318 -8.12 -8.11 17.10
C GLU A 318 -6.98 -7.98 18.14
N SER A 319 -6.55 -6.76 18.51
CA SER A 319 -5.58 -6.52 19.59
C SER A 319 -5.94 -7.19 20.92
N GLN A 320 -7.22 -7.42 21.18
CA GLN A 320 -7.69 -8.11 22.39
C GLN A 320 -7.32 -9.60 22.43
N TYR A 321 -6.96 -10.24 21.31
CA TYR A 321 -6.57 -11.66 21.29
C TYR A 321 -5.09 -11.91 21.62
N GLU A 322 -4.20 -10.95 21.35
CA GLU A 322 -2.77 -11.25 21.22
C GLU A 322 -1.85 -10.41 22.12
N GLY A 323 -2.39 -9.54 22.98
CA GLY A 323 -1.57 -8.69 23.85
C GLY A 323 -0.67 -7.72 23.08
N LYS A 324 -1.02 -7.46 21.82
CA LYS A 324 -0.30 -6.59 20.88
C LYS A 324 -0.37 -5.13 21.32
N THR A 325 0.73 -4.40 21.10
CA THR A 325 0.74 -2.94 21.22
C THR A 325 0.00 -2.30 20.04
N PRO A 326 -0.46 -1.04 20.15
CA PRO A 326 -1.33 -0.45 19.13
C PRO A 326 -0.73 -0.34 17.72
N GLY A 327 0.61 -0.34 17.59
CA GLY A 327 1.32 -0.30 16.32
C GLY A 327 1.50 -1.67 15.65
N GLU A 328 1.21 -2.77 16.36
CA GLU A 328 1.35 -4.15 15.87
C GLU A 328 0.02 -4.73 15.34
N ILE A 329 -1.01 -3.88 15.23
CA ILE A 329 -2.38 -4.28 14.87
C ILE A 329 -2.50 -4.38 13.34
N ASP A 330 -2.84 -5.59 12.88
CA ASP A 330 -3.23 -5.87 11.50
C ASP A 330 -4.76 -5.82 11.37
N GLY A 331 -5.28 -4.82 10.66
CA GLY A 331 -6.71 -4.62 10.42
C GLY A 331 -7.32 -5.60 9.40
N LEU A 332 -6.51 -6.38 8.67
CA LEU A 332 -7.01 -7.33 7.67
C LEU A 332 -7.78 -8.49 8.31
N MET A 333 -7.41 -8.88 9.53
CA MET A 333 -8.11 -9.95 10.25
C MET A 333 -9.59 -9.63 10.49
N ASP A 334 -9.91 -8.38 10.85
CA ASP A 334 -11.30 -7.96 11.08
C ASP A 334 -12.15 -8.10 9.80
N THR A 335 -11.53 -7.85 8.64
CA THR A 335 -12.14 -8.06 7.33
C THR A 335 -12.45 -9.54 7.09
N TRP A 336 -11.50 -10.44 7.31
CA TRP A 336 -11.76 -11.89 7.12
C TRP A 336 -12.80 -12.44 8.10
N ARG A 337 -12.86 -11.92 9.34
CA ARG A 337 -13.92 -12.29 10.30
C ARG A 337 -15.30 -11.88 9.80
N PHE A 338 -15.44 -10.71 9.19
CA PHE A 338 -16.68 -10.32 8.52
C PHE A 338 -16.99 -11.24 7.34
N GLN A 339 -15.98 -11.59 6.53
CA GLN A 339 -16.11 -12.56 5.44
C GLN A 339 -16.66 -13.90 5.91
N TRP A 340 -16.23 -14.38 7.08
CA TRP A 340 -16.66 -15.66 7.67
C TRP A 340 -18.00 -15.60 8.40
N GLY A 341 -18.67 -14.44 8.45
CA GLY A 341 -19.95 -14.29 9.14
C GLY A 341 -19.82 -14.24 10.66
N HIS A 342 -18.67 -13.84 11.19
CA HIS A 342 -18.46 -13.73 12.63
C HIS A 342 -18.86 -12.35 13.19
N THR A 343 -18.85 -11.29 12.39
CA THR A 343 -19.22 -9.95 12.86
C THR A 343 -20.35 -9.36 12.03
N ALA A 344 -21.26 -8.63 12.70
CA ALA A 344 -22.39 -7.98 12.03
C ALA A 344 -21.99 -6.66 11.36
N PHE A 345 -20.98 -5.95 11.88
CA PHE A 345 -20.44 -4.71 11.30
C PHE A 345 -18.91 -4.75 11.19
N VAL A 346 -18.36 -4.04 10.20
CA VAL A 346 -16.92 -3.80 10.02
C VAL A 346 -16.70 -2.50 9.23
N ASN A 347 -15.61 -1.78 9.49
CA ASN A 347 -15.08 -0.82 8.52
C ASN A 347 -14.22 -1.60 7.51
N LEU A 348 -14.73 -1.80 6.31
CA LEU A 348 -14.16 -2.66 5.30
C LEU A 348 -13.36 -1.83 4.28
N PRO A 349 -12.05 -2.10 4.10
CA PRO A 349 -11.28 -1.45 3.05
C PRO A 349 -11.89 -1.71 1.66
N GLN A 350 -12.12 -0.64 0.87
CA GLN A 350 -12.79 -0.74 -0.43
C GLN A 350 -12.12 -1.78 -1.34
N TRP A 351 -10.79 -1.83 -1.35
CA TRP A 351 -10.03 -2.75 -2.20
C TRP A 351 -10.25 -4.23 -1.86
N LEU A 352 -10.74 -4.56 -0.65
CA LEU A 352 -11.07 -5.93 -0.24
C LEU A 352 -12.52 -6.33 -0.50
N THR A 353 -13.42 -5.37 -0.68
CA THR A 353 -14.87 -5.63 -0.81
C THR A 353 -15.20 -6.65 -1.91
N GLY A 354 -14.55 -6.56 -3.07
CA GLY A 354 -14.77 -7.46 -4.21
C GLY A 354 -14.24 -8.88 -4.01
N ASP A 355 -13.21 -9.06 -3.16
CA ASP A 355 -12.63 -10.37 -2.88
C ASP A 355 -13.46 -11.17 -1.87
N MET A 356 -14.38 -10.50 -1.15
CA MET A 356 -15.19 -11.12 -0.10
C MET A 356 -16.38 -11.92 -0.63
N VAL A 357 -16.76 -11.69 -1.88
CA VAL A 357 -18.02 -12.10 -2.52
C VAL A 357 -18.25 -13.60 -2.51
N GLY A 358 -17.22 -14.38 -2.86
CA GLY A 358 -17.37 -15.83 -3.02
C GLY A 358 -17.92 -16.51 -1.77
N GLN A 359 -17.45 -16.10 -0.59
CA GLN A 359 -17.84 -16.72 0.67
C GLN A 359 -19.21 -16.24 1.20
N PHE A 360 -19.59 -14.99 0.94
CA PHE A 360 -20.95 -14.51 1.25
C PHE A 360 -21.98 -15.26 0.39
N ALA A 361 -21.71 -15.36 -0.92
CA ALA A 361 -22.58 -16.08 -1.86
C ALA A 361 -22.71 -17.57 -1.51
N ASP A 362 -21.62 -18.24 -1.12
CA ASP A 362 -21.63 -19.66 -0.72
C ASP A 362 -22.52 -19.93 0.50
N ARG A 363 -22.69 -18.94 1.40
CA ARG A 363 -23.60 -19.03 2.55
C ARG A 363 -25.02 -18.55 2.24
N GLY A 364 -25.23 -17.90 1.11
CA GLY A 364 -26.49 -17.20 0.80
C GLY A 364 -26.68 -15.91 1.60
N ASP A 365 -25.60 -15.32 2.11
CA ASP A 365 -25.60 -14.03 2.80
C ASP A 365 -25.45 -12.88 1.80
N ALA A 366 -25.84 -11.68 2.22
CA ALA A 366 -25.57 -10.43 1.53
C ALA A 366 -24.94 -9.41 2.49
N MET A 367 -24.23 -8.43 1.94
CA MET A 367 -23.74 -7.29 2.70
C MET A 367 -24.47 -6.02 2.28
N GLY A 368 -24.58 -5.07 3.21
CA GLY A 368 -24.94 -3.71 2.89
C GLY A 368 -23.92 -2.70 3.42
N VAL A 369 -24.12 -1.44 3.03
CA VAL A 369 -23.25 -0.32 3.38
C VAL A 369 -24.08 0.85 3.89
N VAL A 370 -23.52 1.61 4.82
CA VAL A 370 -24.13 2.82 5.36
C VAL A 370 -23.04 3.84 5.69
N PRO A 371 -23.31 5.16 5.61
CA PRO A 371 -22.43 6.17 6.18
C PRO A 371 -22.17 5.96 7.67
N PHE A 372 -21.00 6.36 8.15
CA PHE A 372 -20.74 6.38 9.58
C PHE A 372 -21.72 7.36 10.26
N PRO A 373 -22.40 6.97 11.35
CA PRO A 373 -23.46 7.77 11.94
C PRO A 373 -22.96 9.11 12.48
N ARG A 374 -23.81 10.14 12.36
CA ARG A 374 -23.58 11.47 12.90
C ARG A 374 -23.89 11.57 14.40
N PRO A 375 -23.40 12.59 15.11
CA PRO A 375 -23.83 12.88 16.48
C PRO A 375 -25.33 13.17 16.57
N ASP A 376 -25.93 12.88 17.74
CA ASP A 376 -27.39 13.01 17.93
C ASP A 376 -27.92 14.44 17.74
N GLY A 377 -27.07 15.46 17.94
CA GLY A 377 -27.43 16.87 17.81
C GLY A 377 -27.20 17.47 16.41
N MET A 378 -26.68 16.69 15.46
CA MET A 378 -26.34 17.15 14.12
C MET A 378 -27.49 16.87 13.14
N ASP A 379 -27.85 17.86 12.31
CA ASP A 379 -28.83 17.67 11.24
C ASP A 379 -28.23 16.85 10.09
N ILE A 380 -29.04 16.09 9.36
CA ILE A 380 -28.53 15.25 8.23
C ILE A 380 -27.97 16.09 7.08
N ASP A 381 -28.49 17.30 6.87
CA ASP A 381 -28.04 18.23 5.83
C ASP A 381 -26.99 19.23 6.34
N ASP A 382 -26.45 19.02 7.56
CA ASP A 382 -25.37 19.86 8.08
C ASP A 382 -24.11 19.63 7.23
N PRO A 383 -23.49 20.68 6.65
CA PRO A 383 -22.29 20.52 5.84
C PRO A 383 -21.09 19.98 6.64
N ALA A 384 -21.13 20.00 7.96
CA ALA A 384 -20.13 19.35 8.81
C ALA A 384 -20.31 17.82 8.87
N TYR A 385 -21.49 17.29 8.53
CA TYR A 385 -21.68 15.85 8.41
C TYR A 385 -21.06 15.36 7.09
N ARG A 386 -19.80 14.94 7.17
CA ARG A 386 -19.01 14.45 6.05
C ARG A 386 -18.47 13.05 6.34
N GLN A 387 -18.18 12.30 5.30
CA GLN A 387 -17.59 10.98 5.42
C GLN A 387 -16.09 11.08 5.15
N LEU A 388 -15.32 10.23 5.80
CA LEU A 388 -13.87 10.18 5.63
C LEU A 388 -13.53 9.87 4.17
N ASN A 389 -12.64 10.65 3.57
CA ASN A 389 -11.99 10.29 2.32
C ASN A 389 -10.53 10.71 2.42
N ASP A 390 -9.64 9.76 2.68
CA ASP A 390 -8.24 10.01 2.93
C ASP A 390 -7.41 10.03 1.65
N ALA A 391 -6.46 10.95 1.62
CA ALA A 391 -5.47 11.06 0.58
C ALA A 391 -4.60 9.79 0.56
N THR A 392 -4.56 9.13 -0.60
CA THR A 392 -3.77 7.91 -0.81
C THR A 392 -2.62 8.16 -1.77
N ASP A 393 -2.41 7.23 -2.71
CA ASP A 393 -1.46 7.39 -3.80
C ASP A 393 -1.76 8.68 -4.56
N CYS A 394 -0.72 9.45 -4.84
CA CYS A 394 -0.87 10.76 -5.45
C CYS A 394 0.30 11.06 -6.37
N TYR A 395 0.28 12.24 -7.00
CA TYR A 395 1.33 12.66 -7.91
C TYR A 395 1.88 14.00 -7.48
N GLY A 396 3.19 14.15 -7.56
CA GLY A 396 3.89 15.40 -7.35
C GLY A 396 4.68 15.81 -8.59
N ILE A 397 5.10 17.08 -8.61
CA ILE A 397 6.07 17.56 -9.59
C ILE A 397 7.42 17.74 -8.86
N PRO A 398 8.49 17.07 -9.31
CA PRO A 398 9.80 17.22 -8.67
C PRO A 398 10.42 18.58 -9.02
N LYS A 399 11.27 19.08 -8.13
CA LYS A 399 12.12 20.26 -8.38
C LYS A 399 13.11 19.99 -9.49
N GLY A 400 13.56 21.05 -10.15
CA GLY A 400 14.54 21.00 -11.24
C GLY A 400 13.93 21.20 -12.63
N LEU A 401 12.60 21.16 -12.74
CA LEU A 401 11.89 21.54 -13.96
C LEU A 401 11.79 23.08 -14.07
N SER A 402 11.80 23.59 -15.30
CA SER A 402 11.49 25.01 -15.52
C SER A 402 10.00 25.29 -15.29
N PRO A 403 9.60 26.55 -15.05
CA PRO A 403 8.18 26.91 -14.92
C PRO A 403 7.34 26.49 -16.14
N GLU A 404 7.89 26.61 -17.35
CA GLU A 404 7.21 26.24 -18.60
C GLU A 404 7.07 24.71 -18.72
N ARG A 405 8.12 23.95 -18.37
CA ARG A 405 8.07 22.49 -18.40
C ARG A 405 7.10 21.95 -17.35
N THR A 406 7.08 22.58 -16.18
CA THR A 406 6.12 22.30 -15.10
C THR A 406 4.69 22.52 -15.57
N GLU A 407 4.39 23.69 -16.13
CA GLU A 407 3.04 24.01 -16.59
C GLU A 407 2.58 23.03 -17.66
N LEU A 408 3.48 22.66 -18.59
CA LEU A 408 3.19 21.67 -19.63
C LEU A 408 2.93 20.28 -19.03
N ALA A 409 3.74 19.82 -18.07
CA ALA A 409 3.55 18.55 -17.39
C ALA A 409 2.20 18.48 -16.67
N ILE A 410 1.82 19.55 -15.95
CA ILE A 410 0.52 19.65 -15.27
C ILE A 410 -0.64 19.63 -16.28
N LYS A 411 -0.52 20.37 -17.39
CA LYS A 411 -1.53 20.38 -18.46
C LYS A 411 -1.71 19.00 -19.09
N VAL A 412 -0.61 18.30 -19.37
CA VAL A 412 -0.63 16.94 -19.94
C VAL A 412 -1.23 15.94 -18.95
N PHE A 413 -0.82 15.99 -17.68
CA PHE A 413 -1.36 15.15 -16.62
C PHE A 413 -2.87 15.35 -16.46
N LYS A 414 -3.31 16.61 -16.35
CA LYS A 414 -4.71 16.97 -16.23
C LYS A 414 -5.51 16.49 -17.44
N GLU A 415 -5.05 16.75 -18.66
CA GLU A 415 -5.77 16.37 -19.88
C GLU A 415 -5.89 14.85 -20.01
N TYR A 416 -4.79 14.11 -19.84
CA TYR A 416 -4.83 12.65 -19.88
C TYR A 416 -5.87 12.10 -18.89
N THR A 417 -5.80 12.59 -17.65
CA THR A 417 -6.65 12.17 -16.55
C THR A 417 -8.12 12.50 -16.81
N GLN A 418 -8.42 13.72 -17.27
CA GLN A 418 -9.75 14.18 -17.65
C GLN A 418 -10.33 13.36 -18.82
N SER A 419 -9.56 13.21 -19.90
CA SER A 419 -10.01 12.50 -21.10
C SER A 419 -10.28 11.03 -20.84
N TYR A 420 -9.46 10.39 -19.99
CA TYR A 420 -9.72 9.01 -19.55
C TYR A 420 -11.09 8.92 -18.87
N TYR A 421 -11.37 9.74 -17.85
CA TYR A 421 -12.65 9.65 -17.12
C TYR A 421 -13.86 10.14 -17.89
N LYS A 422 -13.71 11.10 -18.80
CA LYS A 422 -14.77 11.48 -19.77
C LYS A 422 -15.17 10.30 -20.63
N LYS A 423 -14.18 9.54 -21.10
CA LYS A 423 -14.42 8.32 -21.88
C LYS A 423 -15.07 7.22 -21.04
N MET A 424 -14.61 7.00 -19.81
CA MET A 424 -15.22 6.04 -18.87
C MET A 424 -16.66 6.41 -18.49
N ALA A 425 -16.94 7.70 -18.29
CA ALA A 425 -18.29 8.21 -18.01
C ALA A 425 -19.19 8.24 -19.24
N ASN A 426 -18.62 8.11 -20.44
CA ASN A 426 -19.29 8.43 -21.70
C ASN A 426 -19.97 9.82 -21.66
N SER A 427 -19.23 10.83 -21.19
CA SER A 427 -19.68 12.21 -21.00
C SER A 427 -18.58 13.22 -21.36
N ASP A 428 -18.97 14.48 -21.58
CA ASP A 428 -18.03 15.59 -21.78
C ASP A 428 -17.38 16.08 -20.47
N LYS A 429 -17.87 15.58 -19.32
CA LYS A 429 -17.40 15.88 -17.97
C LYS A 429 -16.86 14.64 -17.28
N ALA A 430 -15.67 14.73 -16.68
CA ALA A 430 -15.08 13.60 -15.96
C ALA A 430 -15.87 13.29 -14.67
N MET A 431 -16.34 14.31 -13.94
CA MET A 431 -17.07 14.13 -12.69
C MET A 431 -18.42 13.42 -12.86
N ASP A 432 -18.95 13.30 -14.08
CA ASP A 432 -20.11 12.47 -14.36
C ASP A 432 -19.81 10.97 -14.14
N TYR A 433 -18.53 10.57 -14.15
CA TYR A 433 -18.12 9.24 -13.73
C TYR A 433 -18.60 8.95 -12.30
N TYR A 434 -18.41 9.87 -11.34
CA TYR A 434 -18.95 9.73 -9.99
C TYR A 434 -20.47 9.91 -9.92
N ARG A 435 -21.02 10.85 -10.69
CA ARG A 435 -22.39 11.36 -10.50
C ARG A 435 -23.46 10.58 -11.26
N SER A 436 -23.10 9.72 -12.23
CA SER A 436 -24.09 8.98 -13.01
C SER A 436 -24.70 7.82 -12.20
N GLU A 437 -26.03 7.68 -12.27
CA GLU A 437 -26.73 6.56 -11.62
C GLU A 437 -26.21 5.21 -12.11
N ALA A 438 -25.87 5.11 -13.39
CA ALA A 438 -25.32 3.90 -13.98
C ALA A 438 -23.94 3.56 -13.39
N SER A 439 -23.05 4.54 -13.25
CA SER A 439 -21.72 4.34 -12.68
C SER A 439 -21.81 3.92 -11.21
N ALA A 440 -22.58 4.64 -10.39
CA ALA A 440 -22.73 4.33 -8.98
C ALA A 440 -23.38 2.94 -8.78
N ARG A 441 -24.36 2.57 -9.60
CA ARG A 441 -24.99 1.24 -9.56
C ARG A 441 -24.01 0.15 -10.00
N ASN A 442 -23.27 0.35 -11.09
CA ASN A 442 -22.27 -0.60 -11.57
C ASN A 442 -21.17 -0.81 -10.53
N GLU A 443 -20.72 0.27 -9.88
CA GLU A 443 -19.74 0.18 -8.81
C GLU A 443 -20.30 -0.55 -7.59
N ALA A 444 -21.51 -0.21 -7.13
CA ALA A 444 -22.14 -0.92 -6.02
C ALA A 444 -22.24 -2.43 -6.31
N MET A 445 -22.58 -2.80 -7.55
CA MET A 445 -22.59 -4.19 -8.00
C MET A 445 -21.17 -4.81 -8.07
N ARG A 446 -20.15 -4.04 -8.48
CA ARG A 446 -18.74 -4.47 -8.45
C ARG A 446 -18.27 -4.75 -7.02
N LEU A 447 -18.73 -3.96 -6.06
CA LEU A 447 -18.51 -4.14 -4.62
C LEU A 447 -19.47 -5.19 -4.01
N ASN A 448 -20.29 -5.84 -4.85
CA ASN A 448 -21.23 -6.90 -4.48
C ASN A 448 -22.26 -6.51 -3.41
N LEU A 449 -22.71 -5.26 -3.47
CA LEU A 449 -23.88 -4.79 -2.76
C LEU A 449 -25.12 -5.23 -3.57
N ASP A 450 -26.05 -5.97 -2.95
CA ASP A 450 -27.31 -6.38 -3.61
C ASP A 450 -28.30 -5.21 -3.73
N VAL A 451 -27.93 -4.22 -4.53
CA VAL A 451 -28.72 -3.02 -4.82
C VAL A 451 -29.93 -3.30 -5.72
N THR A 452 -30.18 -4.58 -6.05
CA THR A 452 -31.33 -5.03 -6.84
C THR A 452 -32.45 -5.62 -5.99
N ASN A 453 -32.19 -5.86 -4.70
CA ASN A 453 -33.18 -6.40 -3.78
C ASN A 453 -34.36 -5.45 -3.57
N GLU A 454 -35.59 -5.96 -3.73
CA GLU A 454 -36.81 -5.14 -3.57
C GLU A 454 -37.06 -4.67 -2.12
N GLU A 455 -36.43 -5.28 -1.11
CA GLU A 455 -36.66 -4.95 0.30
C GLU A 455 -35.74 -3.84 0.81
N TYR A 456 -34.46 -3.87 0.43
CA TYR A 456 -33.43 -2.95 0.97
C TYR A 456 -32.55 -2.28 -0.08
N GLY A 457 -32.63 -2.70 -1.36
CA GLY A 457 -31.70 -2.30 -2.41
C GLY A 457 -31.68 -0.80 -2.69
N ASP A 458 -32.85 -0.15 -2.74
CA ASP A 458 -32.98 1.28 -3.05
C ASP A 458 -32.39 2.19 -1.95
N ASN A 459 -32.66 1.86 -0.68
CA ASN A 459 -32.14 2.61 0.46
C ASN A 459 -30.62 2.40 0.59
N MET A 460 -30.14 1.18 0.37
CA MET A 460 -28.71 0.87 0.34
C MET A 460 -27.99 1.60 -0.79
N LEU A 461 -28.56 1.65 -2.00
CA LEU A 461 -27.99 2.42 -3.10
C LEU A 461 -27.95 3.92 -2.76
N THR A 462 -28.98 4.44 -2.09
CA THR A 462 -28.99 5.84 -1.63
C THR A 462 -27.87 6.11 -0.62
N ALA A 463 -27.68 5.20 0.35
CA ALA A 463 -26.62 5.26 1.34
C ALA A 463 -25.22 5.18 0.68
N PHE A 464 -25.04 4.28 -0.29
CA PHE A 464 -23.81 4.16 -1.07
C PHE A 464 -23.52 5.43 -1.88
N ARG A 465 -24.52 5.98 -2.58
CA ARG A 465 -24.35 7.22 -3.35
C ARG A 465 -23.91 8.40 -2.48
N TYR A 466 -24.44 8.51 -1.26
CA TYR A 466 -23.99 9.53 -0.32
C TYR A 466 -22.49 9.43 0.03
N LEU A 467 -21.92 8.22 0.04
CA LEU A 467 -20.51 7.99 0.32
C LEU A 467 -19.58 8.31 -0.86
N VAL A 468 -20.09 8.23 -2.08
CA VAL A 468 -19.25 8.22 -3.31
C VAL A 468 -19.55 9.37 -4.26
N GLU A 469 -20.48 10.26 -3.91
CA GLU A 469 -20.86 11.45 -4.68
C GLU A 469 -20.67 12.74 -3.86
N GLY A 470 -20.73 13.88 -4.56
CA GLY A 470 -20.63 15.21 -3.93
C GLY A 470 -19.32 15.43 -3.19
N ASP A 471 -19.37 16.17 -2.09
CA ASP A 471 -18.19 16.49 -1.28
C ASP A 471 -17.57 15.27 -0.60
N ASN A 472 -18.34 14.19 -0.39
CA ASN A 472 -17.82 12.93 0.18
C ASN A 472 -16.97 12.14 -0.83
N ALA A 473 -17.11 12.41 -2.13
CA ALA A 473 -16.24 11.86 -3.17
C ALA A 473 -14.85 12.53 -3.20
N LEU A 474 -14.69 13.67 -2.51
CA LEU A 474 -13.45 14.44 -2.49
C LEU A 474 -12.64 14.11 -1.24
N VAL A 475 -11.32 14.03 -1.43
CA VAL A 475 -10.35 13.83 -0.35
C VAL A 475 -10.46 14.97 0.66
N ASN A 476 -10.52 14.61 1.94
CA ASN A 476 -10.67 15.53 3.07
C ASN A 476 -9.78 15.21 4.29
N ASP A 477 -9.05 14.09 4.28
CA ASP A 477 -7.97 13.80 5.23
C ASP A 477 -6.61 13.74 4.52
N TYR A 478 -5.65 14.51 5.03
CA TYR A 478 -4.27 14.53 4.55
C TYR A 478 -3.29 14.07 5.63
N SER A 479 -3.76 13.39 6.69
CA SER A 479 -2.91 13.07 7.85
C SER A 479 -1.76 12.13 7.49
N LYS A 480 -1.99 11.18 6.58
CA LYS A 480 -0.96 10.30 6.00
C LYS A 480 0.03 11.09 5.15
N ASN A 481 -0.47 11.98 4.28
CA ASN A 481 0.37 12.81 3.43
C ASN A 481 1.25 13.78 4.21
N ALA A 482 0.72 14.31 5.32
CA ALA A 482 1.46 15.12 6.25
C ALA A 482 2.50 14.33 7.06
N GLY A 483 2.41 12.99 7.11
CA GLY A 483 3.31 12.15 7.90
C GLY A 483 3.00 12.15 9.39
N ILE A 484 1.77 12.50 9.80
CA ILE A 484 1.37 12.56 11.20
C ILE A 484 0.43 11.41 11.62
N TYR A 485 -0.14 10.69 10.64
CA TYR A 485 -1.13 9.64 10.88
C TYR A 485 -0.66 8.55 11.82
N GLU A 486 0.54 7.99 11.62
CA GLU A 486 1.03 6.87 12.46
C GLU A 486 1.19 7.29 13.92
N TYR A 487 1.85 8.43 14.17
CA TYR A 487 2.00 8.95 15.53
C TYR A 487 0.66 9.31 16.17
N TRP A 488 -0.26 9.93 15.43
CA TRP A 488 -1.61 10.19 15.95
C TRP A 488 -2.35 8.88 16.27
N SER A 489 -2.36 7.93 15.34
CA SER A 489 -3.17 6.72 15.44
C SER A 489 -2.64 5.76 16.49
N HIS A 490 -1.32 5.62 16.65
CA HIS A 490 -0.72 4.70 17.62
C HIS A 490 -0.52 5.38 18.98
N ASP A 491 0.36 6.38 19.05
CA ASP A 491 0.85 6.98 20.30
C ASP A 491 -0.18 7.84 21.04
N ILE A 492 -1.15 8.40 20.32
CA ILE A 492 -2.21 9.24 20.89
C ILE A 492 -3.50 8.44 20.99
N LEU A 493 -4.07 8.03 19.86
CA LEU A 493 -5.36 7.34 19.82
C LEU A 493 -5.27 5.95 20.45
N GLY A 494 -4.42 5.06 19.93
CA GLY A 494 -4.32 3.68 20.40
C GLY A 494 -3.97 3.59 21.89
N TYR A 495 -2.95 4.32 22.32
CA TYR A 495 -2.53 4.33 23.72
C TYR A 495 -3.65 4.80 24.65
N SER A 496 -4.39 5.85 24.28
CA SER A 496 -5.49 6.36 25.10
C SER A 496 -6.75 5.49 25.06
N LEU A 497 -7.02 4.84 23.93
CA LEU A 497 -8.16 3.94 23.77
C LEU A 497 -7.98 2.68 24.63
N PHE A 498 -6.77 2.13 24.66
CA PHE A 498 -6.46 0.88 25.37
C PHE A 498 -5.86 1.06 26.76
N GLY A 499 -5.52 2.29 27.16
CA GLY A 499 -4.88 2.58 28.46
C GLY A 499 -3.49 1.98 28.60
N VAL A 500 -2.78 1.78 27.48
CA VAL A 500 -1.42 1.23 27.44
C VAL A 500 -0.49 2.12 28.25
N GLU A 501 0.37 1.51 29.07
CA GLU A 501 1.30 2.21 29.97
C GLU A 501 0.64 3.20 30.95
N GLY A 502 -0.66 3.02 31.25
CA GLY A 502 -1.41 3.94 32.10
C GLY A 502 -1.77 5.26 31.40
N SER A 503 -1.79 5.26 30.07
CA SER A 503 -2.20 6.41 29.27
C SER A 503 -3.61 6.89 29.65
N PRO A 504 -3.83 8.21 29.74
CA PRO A 504 -5.13 8.79 30.08
C PRO A 504 -6.11 8.73 28.90
N SER A 505 -7.33 9.28 29.08
CA SER A 505 -8.29 9.45 27.99
C SER A 505 -7.72 10.27 26.83
N TYR A 506 -8.28 10.08 25.63
CA TYR A 506 -7.84 10.78 24.42
C TYR A 506 -7.79 12.30 24.61
N GLU A 507 -8.80 12.89 25.25
CA GLU A 507 -8.86 14.33 25.54
C GLU A 507 -7.62 14.84 26.30
N VAL A 508 -7.08 14.06 27.23
CA VAL A 508 -5.87 14.42 27.99
C VAL A 508 -4.61 14.05 27.21
N GLN A 509 -4.61 12.88 26.58
CA GLN A 509 -3.45 12.36 25.84
C GLN A 509 -3.08 13.26 24.65
N VAL A 510 -4.07 13.68 23.86
CA VAL A 510 -3.84 14.54 22.69
C VAL A 510 -3.25 15.89 23.10
N GLU A 511 -3.71 16.47 24.21
CA GLU A 511 -3.17 17.73 24.72
C GLU A 511 -1.73 17.56 25.23
N ALA A 512 -1.41 16.41 25.83
CA ALA A 512 -0.07 16.14 26.34
C ALA A 512 0.95 15.86 25.22
N LYS A 513 0.51 15.23 24.11
CA LYS A 513 1.40 14.77 23.04
C LYS A 513 1.38 15.61 21.77
N LYS A 514 0.40 16.51 21.56
CA LYS A 514 0.29 17.32 20.33
C LYS A 514 1.51 18.19 20.05
N GLY A 515 2.27 18.60 21.08
CA GLY A 515 3.49 19.38 20.90
C GLY A 515 4.52 18.70 20.00
N ILE A 516 4.57 17.37 19.98
CA ILE A 516 5.44 16.61 19.08
C ILE A 516 4.99 16.76 17.62
N VAL A 517 3.68 16.75 17.37
CA VAL A 517 3.14 17.02 16.03
C VAL A 517 3.39 18.48 15.65
N ASP A 518 3.17 19.43 16.55
CA ASP A 518 3.45 20.85 16.31
C ASP A 518 4.92 21.09 15.94
N ASP A 519 5.85 20.42 16.62
CA ASP A 519 7.29 20.49 16.35
C ASP A 519 7.65 19.87 14.99
N THR A 520 7.10 18.69 14.66
CA THR A 520 7.24 18.09 13.33
C THR A 520 6.69 19.02 12.26
N MET A 521 5.52 19.61 12.50
CA MET A 521 4.88 20.52 11.55
C MET A 521 5.72 21.77 11.28
N ALA A 522 6.29 22.35 12.34
CA ALA A 522 7.19 23.50 12.24
C ALA A 522 8.51 23.16 11.54
N SER A 523 9.08 21.97 11.81
CA SER A 523 10.28 21.46 11.16
C SER A 523 10.07 21.32 9.64
N TYR A 524 9.01 20.65 9.22
CA TYR A 524 8.70 20.43 7.81
C TYR A 524 8.37 21.75 7.10
N THR A 525 7.61 22.64 7.74
CA THR A 525 7.35 23.98 7.19
C THR A 525 8.66 24.74 6.95
N THR A 526 9.62 24.64 7.88
CA THR A 526 10.94 25.28 7.73
C THR A 526 11.68 24.70 6.54
N VAL A 527 11.73 23.38 6.41
CA VAL A 527 12.37 22.67 5.30
C VAL A 527 11.75 23.07 3.96
N LEU A 528 10.41 23.00 3.85
CA LEU A 528 9.64 23.28 2.64
C LEU A 528 9.68 24.76 2.22
N SER A 529 9.87 25.69 3.17
CA SER A 529 10.04 27.12 2.86
C SER A 529 11.40 27.44 2.21
N GLY A 530 12.38 26.54 2.34
CA GLY A 530 13.71 26.68 1.75
C GLY A 530 13.77 26.19 0.30
N THR A 531 14.87 26.51 -0.39
CA THR A 531 15.14 25.99 -1.74
C THR A 531 15.97 24.71 -1.72
N GLU A 532 16.68 24.45 -0.62
CA GLU A 532 17.60 23.31 -0.49
C GLU A 532 16.85 21.99 -0.37
N VAL A 533 17.30 21.01 -1.15
CA VAL A 533 16.95 19.60 -0.97
C VAL A 533 17.63 19.08 0.29
N LYS A 534 16.92 18.27 1.06
CA LYS A 534 17.41 17.64 2.28
C LYS A 534 17.46 16.14 2.09
N ASP A 535 18.60 15.57 2.42
CA ASP A 535 18.75 14.15 2.51
C ASP A 535 18.29 13.68 3.89
N ASN A 536 17.30 12.79 3.89
CA ASN A 536 16.72 12.18 5.08
C ASN A 536 16.68 10.65 4.97
N VAL A 537 17.39 10.09 3.98
CA VAL A 537 17.49 8.65 3.82
C VAL A 537 18.51 8.15 4.82
N LYS A 538 18.21 7.03 5.47
CA LYS A 538 19.10 6.44 6.46
C LYS A 538 20.02 5.42 5.78
N PRO A 539 21.27 5.27 6.26
CA PRO A 539 22.13 4.17 5.88
C PRO A 539 21.44 2.81 6.02
N LYS A 540 21.62 1.98 5.01
CA LYS A 540 21.20 0.57 5.00
C LYS A 540 22.40 -0.30 5.34
N PHE A 541 22.13 -1.35 6.11
CA PHE A 541 23.11 -2.37 6.42
C PHE A 541 22.86 -3.64 5.62
N GLU A 542 23.93 -4.26 5.15
CA GLU A 542 23.93 -5.59 4.55
C GLU A 542 24.86 -6.50 5.36
N LYS A 543 24.39 -7.73 5.62
CA LYS A 543 25.19 -8.72 6.36
C LYS A 543 26.16 -9.40 5.39
N THR A 544 27.41 -9.56 5.82
CA THR A 544 28.44 -10.25 5.02
C THR A 544 28.52 -11.75 5.35
N GLU A 545 27.99 -12.13 6.51
CA GLU A 545 27.86 -13.51 7.00
C GLU A 545 26.39 -13.78 7.38
N GLY A 546 26.04 -15.04 7.66
CA GLY A 546 24.67 -15.43 8.00
C GLY A 546 24.07 -14.66 9.20
N ASP A 547 22.77 -14.83 9.44
CA ASP A 547 22.02 -14.05 10.42
C ASP A 547 22.48 -14.21 11.88
N THR A 548 23.30 -15.23 12.16
CA THR A 548 23.77 -15.59 13.50
C THR A 548 25.27 -15.79 13.50
N LEU A 549 25.95 -15.04 14.36
CA LEU A 549 27.37 -15.22 14.64
C LEU A 549 27.56 -16.19 15.79
N THR A 550 28.60 -17.01 15.76
CA THR A 550 28.88 -17.98 16.82
C THR A 550 30.27 -17.76 17.40
N PHE A 551 30.38 -17.68 18.72
CA PHE A 551 31.63 -17.47 19.44
C PHE A 551 31.78 -18.44 20.61
N PRO A 552 33.00 -18.92 20.89
CA PRO A 552 33.28 -19.64 22.13
C PRO A 552 33.02 -18.80 23.38
N ALA A 553 32.57 -19.44 24.45
CA ALA A 553 32.50 -18.83 25.78
C ALA A 553 33.89 -18.36 26.23
N GLY A 554 33.96 -17.13 26.73
CA GLY A 554 35.20 -16.44 27.11
C GLY A 554 35.88 -15.67 25.98
N THR A 555 35.27 -15.57 24.79
CA THR A 555 35.75 -14.70 23.71
C THR A 555 35.83 -13.24 24.21
N ASP A 556 36.94 -12.56 23.94
CA ASP A 556 37.10 -11.13 24.23
C ASP A 556 36.46 -10.31 23.09
N PRO A 557 35.31 -9.64 23.30
CA PRO A 557 34.63 -8.91 22.24
C PRO A 557 35.43 -7.72 21.71
N GLU A 558 36.36 -7.16 22.49
CA GLU A 558 37.26 -6.08 22.05
C GLU A 558 38.32 -6.58 21.04
N GLY A 559 38.55 -7.90 21.00
CA GLY A 559 39.45 -8.53 20.03
C GLY A 559 38.78 -8.95 18.72
N VAL A 560 37.46 -8.81 18.62
CA VAL A 560 36.67 -9.20 17.44
C VAL A 560 36.62 -8.03 16.45
N ASP A 561 36.90 -8.30 15.18
CA ASP A 561 36.72 -7.31 14.11
C ASP A 561 35.24 -7.25 13.68
N TRP A 562 34.47 -6.44 14.40
CA TRP A 562 33.05 -6.27 14.14
C TRP A 562 32.73 -5.67 12.76
N THR A 563 33.70 -5.03 12.10
CA THR A 563 33.53 -4.47 10.75
C THR A 563 33.48 -5.54 9.66
N ALA A 564 33.90 -6.77 9.96
CA ALA A 564 33.92 -7.85 8.99
C ALA A 564 32.55 -8.49 8.73
N TYR A 565 31.57 -8.30 9.64
CA TYR A 565 30.27 -8.98 9.61
C TYR A 565 29.16 -8.19 8.93
N MET A 566 29.40 -6.91 8.64
CA MET A 566 28.41 -6.03 8.02
C MET A 566 29.08 -5.02 7.10
N THR A 567 28.36 -4.63 6.06
CA THR A 567 28.63 -3.42 5.28
C THR A 567 27.47 -2.45 5.46
N ALA A 568 27.73 -1.16 5.32
CA ALA A 568 26.70 -0.14 5.30
C ALA A 568 26.86 0.73 4.05
N SER A 569 25.74 1.13 3.47
CA SER A 569 25.69 2.05 2.33
C SER A 569 24.52 3.00 2.46
N ASP A 570 24.67 4.18 1.88
CA ASP A 570 23.63 5.18 1.76
C ASP A 570 23.42 5.55 0.28
N ASN A 571 22.21 5.97 -0.09
CA ASN A 571 21.87 6.24 -1.48
C ASN A 571 22.55 7.51 -2.02
N ILE A 572 22.95 8.46 -1.18
CA ILE A 572 23.66 9.69 -1.56
C ILE A 572 25.16 9.54 -1.30
N ASP A 573 25.54 9.00 -0.15
CA ASP A 573 26.96 8.90 0.25
C ASP A 573 27.69 7.66 -0.29
N GLY A 574 26.95 6.66 -0.78
CA GLY A 574 27.51 5.40 -1.26
C GLY A 574 27.96 4.50 -0.12
N ASP A 575 29.05 3.74 -0.33
CA ASP A 575 29.58 2.82 0.69
C ASP A 575 30.13 3.59 1.90
N LEU A 576 29.63 3.27 3.09
CA LEU A 576 30.07 3.87 4.33
C LEU A 576 31.19 3.06 4.97
N ASN A 577 32.09 3.77 5.65
CA ASN A 577 33.21 3.15 6.34
C ASN A 577 32.77 2.56 7.69
N MET A 578 32.70 1.23 7.77
CA MET A 578 32.28 0.52 8.97
C MET A 578 33.16 0.75 10.20
N SER A 579 34.39 1.31 10.05
CA SER A 579 35.16 1.72 11.23
C SER A 579 34.54 2.88 12.00
N ASP A 580 33.61 3.61 11.37
CA ASP A 580 32.89 4.74 11.97
C ASP A 580 31.57 4.29 12.60
N ALA A 581 31.19 3.01 12.44
CA ALA A 581 30.01 2.45 13.07
C ALA A 581 30.18 2.32 14.59
N ALA A 582 29.16 2.70 15.34
CA ALA A 582 29.03 2.32 16.73
C ALA A 582 28.55 0.87 16.82
N VAL A 583 29.26 0.05 17.59
CA VAL A 583 28.89 -1.35 17.83
C VAL A 583 28.61 -1.51 19.32
N ASP A 584 27.40 -1.93 19.65
CA ASP A 584 26.95 -2.21 21.01
C ASP A 584 26.73 -3.71 21.19
N PHE A 585 27.49 -4.30 22.10
CA PHE A 585 27.38 -5.70 22.54
C PHE A 585 27.20 -5.80 24.04
N SER A 586 26.80 -4.71 24.71
CA SER A 586 26.69 -4.63 26.17
C SER A 586 25.60 -5.54 26.75
N GLU A 587 24.64 -5.98 25.92
CA GLU A 587 23.62 -6.95 26.28
C GLU A 587 24.04 -8.42 26.06
N ILE A 588 25.30 -8.68 25.67
CA ILE A 588 25.84 -10.02 25.43
C ILE A 588 26.84 -10.40 26.53
N ASP A 589 26.57 -11.50 27.24
CA ASP A 589 27.55 -12.09 28.15
C ASP A 589 28.37 -13.16 27.42
N PHE A 590 29.52 -12.75 26.89
CA PHE A 590 30.46 -13.65 26.22
C PHE A 590 31.03 -14.74 27.13
N GLY A 591 30.87 -14.65 28.45
CA GLY A 591 31.28 -15.70 29.40
C GLY A 591 30.24 -16.80 29.60
N THR A 592 28.99 -16.56 29.18
CA THR A 592 27.85 -17.44 29.47
C THR A 592 27.29 -18.02 28.17
N VAL A 593 27.25 -19.36 28.10
CA VAL A 593 26.62 -20.09 27.00
C VAL A 593 25.15 -19.67 26.88
N GLY A 594 24.72 -19.35 25.65
CA GLY A 594 23.37 -18.88 25.41
C GLY A 594 23.15 -18.28 24.03
N LYS A 595 21.89 -17.98 23.74
CA LYS A 595 21.45 -17.23 22.55
C LYS A 595 21.15 -15.79 22.95
N TYR A 596 21.70 -14.86 22.19
CA TYR A 596 21.53 -13.42 22.38
C TYR A 596 20.95 -12.84 21.09
N ASP A 597 19.64 -13.01 20.92
CA ASP A 597 18.93 -12.61 19.70
C ASP A 597 18.75 -11.09 19.64
N GLY A 598 19.19 -10.49 18.52
CA GLY A 598 19.14 -9.06 18.27
C GLY A 598 19.98 -8.20 19.23
N LYS A 599 20.95 -8.79 19.93
CA LYS A 599 21.72 -8.11 21.00
C LYS A 599 23.04 -7.50 20.57
N LEU A 600 23.55 -7.87 19.40
CA LEU A 600 24.68 -7.19 18.78
C LEU A 600 24.10 -6.10 17.87
N ALA A 601 24.19 -4.84 18.30
CA ALA A 601 23.61 -3.70 17.59
C ALA A 601 24.70 -2.86 16.91
N TYR A 602 24.40 -2.42 15.70
CA TYR A 602 25.21 -1.51 14.91
C TYR A 602 24.42 -0.22 14.69
N SER A 603 25.11 0.93 14.75
CA SER A 603 24.60 2.18 14.19
C SER A 603 25.69 2.93 13.44
N ILE A 604 25.31 3.60 12.36
CA ILE A 604 26.22 4.44 11.58
C ILE A 604 25.45 5.65 11.05
N LYS A 605 26.14 6.78 10.99
CA LYS A 605 25.59 8.02 10.43
C LYS A 605 26.18 8.29 9.06
N ASP A 606 25.34 8.83 8.19
CA ASP A 606 25.76 9.38 6.90
C ASP A 606 26.31 10.81 7.06
N ALA A 607 26.64 11.47 5.95
CA ALA A 607 27.14 12.85 5.94
C ALA A 607 26.06 13.90 6.28
N SER A 608 24.78 13.50 6.21
CA SER A 608 23.60 14.30 6.51
C SER A 608 23.11 14.13 7.96
N ASP A 609 23.87 13.41 8.78
CA ASP A 609 23.56 13.04 10.17
C ASP A 609 22.34 12.09 10.34
N ASN A 610 21.88 11.44 9.27
CA ASN A 610 20.86 10.39 9.36
C ASN A 610 21.49 9.11 9.90
N GLU A 611 20.85 8.50 10.91
CA GLU A 611 21.36 7.31 11.59
C GLU A 611 20.64 6.04 11.11
N GLY A 612 21.40 5.14 10.49
CA GLY A 612 20.98 3.77 10.21
C GLY A 612 21.30 2.87 11.40
N THR A 613 20.50 1.82 11.60
CA THR A 613 20.72 0.82 12.65
C THR A 613 20.47 -0.60 12.14
N ALA A 614 21.15 -1.57 12.73
CA ALA A 614 20.93 -2.99 12.45
C ALA A 614 21.33 -3.86 13.64
N THR A 615 20.83 -5.09 13.67
CA THR A 615 21.14 -6.06 14.74
C THR A 615 21.51 -7.43 14.18
N LEU A 616 22.39 -8.14 14.88
CA LEU A 616 22.75 -9.54 14.62
C LEU A 616 22.46 -10.42 15.84
N ASN A 617 22.15 -11.68 15.57
CA ASN A 617 22.03 -12.70 16.62
C ASN A 617 23.42 -13.23 16.95
N VAL A 618 23.67 -13.50 18.23
CA VAL A 618 24.93 -14.08 18.70
C VAL A 618 24.65 -15.34 19.50
N ILE A 619 25.37 -16.42 19.19
CA ILE A 619 25.39 -17.64 19.98
C ILE A 619 26.75 -17.75 20.66
N ILE A 620 26.72 -17.87 21.99
CA ILE A 620 27.89 -18.21 22.79
C ILE A 620 27.81 -19.71 23.11
N TYR A 621 28.83 -20.47 22.72
CA TYR A 621 28.87 -21.92 22.91
C TYR A 621 30.11 -22.38 23.69
N ASN A 622 30.04 -23.55 24.30
CA ASN A 622 31.16 -24.13 25.03
C ASN A 622 32.10 -24.89 24.09
N ALA A 623 33.22 -24.27 23.70
CA ALA A 623 34.19 -24.90 22.80
C ALA A 623 34.95 -26.09 23.42
N ASP A 624 34.95 -26.24 24.74
CA ASP A 624 35.56 -27.38 25.44
C ASP A 624 34.55 -28.53 25.63
N ASN A 625 33.32 -28.41 25.14
CA ASN A 625 32.34 -29.48 25.21
C ASN A 625 32.81 -30.70 24.40
N THR A 626 32.81 -31.87 25.05
CA THR A 626 33.14 -33.17 24.45
C THR A 626 31.98 -34.16 24.55
N THR A 627 30.82 -33.70 25.02
CA THR A 627 29.62 -34.51 25.18
C THR A 627 28.76 -34.35 23.93
N ALA A 628 28.36 -35.47 23.34
CA ALA A 628 27.45 -35.48 22.20
C ALA A 628 26.10 -34.83 22.54
N PRO A 629 25.46 -34.13 21.58
CA PRO A 629 24.19 -33.46 21.82
C PRO A 629 23.03 -34.45 22.03
N THR A 630 21.95 -33.99 22.65
CA THR A 630 20.71 -34.74 22.80
C THR A 630 19.83 -34.53 21.58
N LEU A 631 19.44 -35.62 20.93
CA LEU A 631 18.48 -35.63 19.82
C LEU A 631 17.30 -36.55 20.20
N VAL A 632 16.09 -35.99 20.25
CA VAL A 632 14.86 -36.74 20.53
C VAL A 632 13.92 -36.58 19.34
N ILE A 633 13.56 -37.71 18.74
CA ILE A 633 12.56 -37.78 17.67
C ILE A 633 11.17 -37.81 18.29
N LYS A 634 10.20 -37.18 17.62
CA LYS A 634 8.79 -37.22 18.03
C LYS A 634 8.25 -38.65 18.06
N GLU A 635 7.35 -38.93 19.00
CA GLU A 635 6.64 -40.23 19.06
C GLU A 635 5.73 -40.42 17.84
N GLU A 636 5.11 -39.34 17.38
CA GLU A 636 4.29 -39.29 16.16
C GLU A 636 4.72 -38.09 15.31
N TYR A 637 4.95 -38.33 14.03
CA TYR A 637 5.31 -37.31 13.04
C TYR A 637 4.54 -37.55 11.75
N ARG A 638 4.46 -36.51 10.91
CA ARG A 638 3.65 -36.54 9.69
C ARG A 638 4.15 -37.57 8.67
N THR A 639 3.27 -37.98 7.76
CA THR A 639 3.66 -38.65 6.52
C THR A 639 4.10 -37.63 5.47
N VAL A 640 4.89 -38.10 4.50
CA VAL A 640 5.37 -37.31 3.34
C VAL A 640 4.48 -37.63 2.14
N ASN A 641 4.05 -36.58 1.43
CA ASN A 641 3.19 -36.76 0.27
C ASN A 641 3.98 -37.29 -0.93
N ILE A 642 3.33 -38.09 -1.78
CA ILE A 642 3.90 -38.45 -3.10
C ILE A 642 4.23 -37.16 -3.87
N ASP A 643 5.42 -37.14 -4.46
CA ASP A 643 5.98 -36.04 -5.24
C ASP A 643 6.26 -34.76 -4.41
N GLU A 644 6.19 -34.82 -3.07
CA GLU A 644 6.71 -33.76 -2.20
C GLU A 644 8.22 -33.62 -2.39
N ASN A 645 8.69 -32.38 -2.53
CA ASN A 645 10.10 -32.09 -2.72
C ASN A 645 10.85 -32.24 -1.38
N PRO A 646 11.83 -33.15 -1.26
CA PRO A 646 12.55 -33.40 0.00
C PRO A 646 13.24 -32.17 0.60
N SER A 647 13.62 -31.21 -0.24
CA SER A 647 14.25 -29.95 0.19
C SER A 647 13.27 -28.99 0.86
N ASP A 648 11.97 -29.15 0.64
CA ASP A 648 10.91 -28.29 1.19
C ASP A 648 10.36 -28.87 2.52
N ILE A 649 10.79 -30.07 2.91
CA ILE A 649 10.38 -30.73 4.15
C ILE A 649 11.05 -30.03 5.35
N ASN A 650 10.25 -29.63 6.34
CA ASN A 650 10.75 -29.02 7.56
C ASN A 650 11.21 -30.08 8.56
N TRP A 651 12.37 -30.71 8.29
CA TRP A 651 12.89 -31.83 9.09
C TRP A 651 12.99 -31.54 10.60
N LYS A 652 13.25 -30.29 10.97
CA LYS A 652 13.43 -29.88 12.36
C LYS A 652 12.12 -29.84 13.12
N ASP A 653 11.07 -29.31 12.52
CA ASP A 653 9.80 -29.12 13.23
C ASP A 653 8.85 -30.27 12.99
N ASP A 654 8.96 -30.98 11.87
CA ASP A 654 8.07 -32.09 11.52
C ASP A 654 8.42 -33.37 12.30
N PHE A 655 9.70 -33.64 12.56
CA PHE A 655 10.19 -34.93 13.07
C PHE A 655 10.93 -34.86 14.41
N VAL A 656 11.52 -33.71 14.77
CA VAL A 656 12.38 -33.59 15.96
C VAL A 656 11.64 -32.91 17.10
N GLU A 657 11.56 -33.59 18.24
CA GLU A 657 10.99 -33.06 19.47
C GLU A 657 12.01 -32.15 20.18
N GLU A 658 13.21 -32.67 20.42
CA GLU A 658 14.27 -31.99 21.15
C GLU A 658 15.61 -32.12 20.41
N ALA A 659 16.37 -31.03 20.37
CA ALA A 659 17.74 -30.99 19.86
C ALA A 659 18.55 -29.99 20.68
N THR A 660 19.25 -30.47 21.70
CA THR A 660 19.96 -29.64 22.69
C THR A 660 21.41 -30.06 22.83
N ASP A 661 22.32 -29.10 23.02
CA ASP A 661 23.70 -29.41 23.39
C ASP A 661 23.81 -29.80 24.88
N ALA A 662 25.03 -30.11 25.33
CA ALA A 662 25.28 -30.54 26.71
C ALA A 662 25.04 -29.45 27.75
N ASP A 663 25.05 -28.18 27.35
CA ASP A 663 24.79 -27.02 28.19
C ASP A 663 23.32 -26.57 28.10
N GLY A 664 22.48 -27.29 27.34
CA GLY A 664 21.05 -27.04 27.18
C GLY A 664 20.72 -26.02 26.09
N LEU A 665 21.68 -25.65 25.24
CA LEU A 665 21.46 -24.76 24.11
C LEU A 665 20.64 -25.50 23.04
N ASP A 666 19.52 -24.92 22.62
CA ASP A 666 18.75 -25.43 21.49
C ASP A 666 19.54 -25.26 20.19
N ILE A 667 19.84 -26.37 19.54
CA ILE A 667 20.60 -26.45 18.29
C ILE A 667 19.79 -27.13 17.17
N LYS A 668 18.46 -27.03 17.22
CA LYS A 668 17.56 -27.68 16.26
C LYS A 668 17.78 -27.22 14.81
N ASN A 669 18.33 -26.03 14.59
CA ASN A 669 18.72 -25.55 13.26
C ASN A 669 19.99 -26.22 12.70
N ASN A 670 20.73 -27.00 13.50
CA ASN A 670 21.95 -27.69 13.08
C ASN A 670 21.70 -29.14 12.62
N ILE A 671 20.44 -29.57 12.49
CA ILE A 671 20.16 -30.92 12.00
C ILE A 671 20.47 -31.03 10.50
N THR A 672 20.93 -32.21 10.09
CA THR A 672 21.18 -32.56 8.71
C THR A 672 20.58 -33.94 8.43
N PRO A 673 19.53 -34.03 7.60
CA PRO A 673 18.96 -35.32 7.18
C PRO A 673 19.77 -35.93 6.03
N ASP A 674 20.00 -37.24 6.09
CA ASP A 674 20.50 -38.01 4.94
C ASP A 674 19.34 -38.47 4.07
N LEU A 675 19.15 -37.79 2.94
CA LEU A 675 18.07 -38.03 1.99
C LEU A 675 18.41 -39.08 0.93
N SER A 676 19.55 -39.76 1.03
CA SER A 676 20.02 -40.68 -0.01
C SER A 676 19.12 -41.90 -0.22
N GLU A 677 18.39 -42.32 0.81
CA GLU A 677 17.45 -43.45 0.75
C GLU A 677 15.99 -43.01 0.51
N LEU A 678 15.67 -41.72 0.64
CA LEU A 678 14.29 -41.23 0.52
C LEU A 678 13.85 -41.12 -0.94
N ASP A 679 12.82 -41.88 -1.33
CA ASP A 679 12.15 -41.75 -2.62
C ASP A 679 10.71 -41.27 -2.42
N THR A 680 10.47 -39.97 -2.62
CA THR A 680 9.13 -39.37 -2.49
C THR A 680 8.22 -39.67 -3.68
N THR A 681 8.69 -40.35 -4.74
CA THR A 681 7.87 -40.67 -5.92
C THR A 681 7.19 -42.03 -5.85
N THR A 682 7.59 -42.86 -4.89
CA THR A 682 7.06 -44.21 -4.71
C THR A 682 6.50 -44.35 -3.29
N PRO A 683 5.24 -44.81 -3.12
CA PRO A 683 4.72 -45.09 -1.78
C PRO A 683 5.52 -46.18 -1.07
N GLY A 684 5.87 -45.94 0.19
CA GLY A 684 6.70 -46.86 0.95
C GLY A 684 7.19 -46.27 2.27
N GLU A 685 7.98 -47.06 2.99
CA GLU A 685 8.70 -46.64 4.18
C GLU A 685 10.19 -46.53 3.83
N TYR A 686 10.78 -45.39 4.17
CA TYR A 686 12.17 -45.05 3.86
C TYR A 686 12.92 -44.66 5.12
N ASN A 687 14.17 -45.12 5.27
CA ASN A 687 14.99 -44.69 6.39
C ASN A 687 15.61 -43.32 6.07
N VAL A 688 15.60 -42.44 7.06
CA VAL A 688 16.32 -41.17 6.99
C VAL A 688 17.16 -41.06 8.26
N GLU A 689 18.48 -40.94 8.12
CA GLU A 689 19.37 -40.67 9.25
C GLU A 689 19.37 -39.16 9.51
N ILE A 690 18.97 -38.75 10.70
CA ILE A 690 19.06 -37.37 11.18
C ILE A 690 20.36 -37.25 11.97
N THR A 691 21.28 -36.43 11.46
CA THR A 691 22.52 -36.06 12.18
C THR A 691 22.31 -34.70 12.85
N LEU A 692 22.57 -34.62 14.16
CA LEU A 692 22.63 -33.37 14.91
C LEU A 692 24.08 -33.10 15.29
N THR A 693 24.60 -31.94 14.88
CA THR A 693 25.97 -31.51 15.19
C THR A 693 25.93 -30.25 16.06
N ASP A 694 26.58 -30.29 17.23
CA ASP A 694 26.71 -29.11 18.09
C ASP A 694 27.79 -28.13 17.57
N TYR A 695 27.89 -26.94 18.18
CA TYR A 695 28.88 -25.93 17.79
C TYR A 695 30.34 -26.29 18.14
N ALA A 696 30.56 -27.28 19.01
CA ALA A 696 31.89 -27.83 19.30
C ALA A 696 32.28 -28.98 18.34
N GLY A 697 31.37 -29.40 17.45
CA GLY A 697 31.58 -30.45 16.47
C GLY A 697 31.26 -31.87 16.95
N ASN A 698 30.59 -32.03 18.10
CA ASN A 698 30.11 -33.33 18.56
C ASN A 698 28.81 -33.70 17.83
N GLU A 699 28.61 -34.99 17.55
CA GLU A 699 27.48 -35.48 16.76
C GLU A 699 26.64 -36.53 17.49
N THR A 700 25.34 -36.49 17.26
CA THR A 700 24.37 -37.56 17.57
C THR A 700 23.59 -37.89 16.31
N LYS A 701 23.31 -39.18 16.10
CA LYS A 701 22.63 -39.68 14.90
C LYS A 701 21.48 -40.60 15.29
N GLU A 702 20.32 -40.37 14.69
CA GLU A 702 19.14 -41.23 14.87
C GLU A 702 18.50 -41.54 13.52
N THR A 703 18.11 -42.79 13.31
CA THR A 703 17.42 -43.21 12.07
C THR A 703 15.92 -43.25 12.30
N ILE A 704 15.17 -42.51 11.49
CA ILE A 704 13.71 -42.50 11.49
C ILE A 704 13.18 -43.23 10.25
N VAL A 705 11.95 -43.74 10.36
CA VAL A 705 11.23 -44.35 9.24
C VAL A 705 10.19 -43.36 8.76
N VAL A 706 10.35 -42.85 7.55
CA VAL A 706 9.45 -41.89 6.90
C VAL A 706 8.51 -42.65 5.98
N THR A 707 7.20 -42.51 6.21
CA THR A 707 6.17 -43.07 5.34
C THR A 707 5.82 -42.06 4.23
N VAL A 708 6.01 -42.48 2.98
CA VAL A 708 5.55 -41.76 1.79
C VAL A 708 4.23 -42.37 1.33
N GLU A 709 3.18 -41.58 1.26
CA GLU A 709 1.87 -42.04 0.83
C GLU A 709 1.07 -40.95 0.09
N LYS A 710 -0.02 -41.39 -0.55
CA LYS A 710 -0.95 -40.47 -1.18
C LYS A 710 -1.99 -40.08 -0.15
N GLN A 711 -2.04 -38.81 0.22
CA GLN A 711 -3.15 -38.25 1.01
C GLN A 711 -4.52 -38.48 0.34
#